data_AF-A0A6J1NNE0-F1
#
_entry.id   AF-A0A6J1NNE0-F1
#
_cell.length_a   1.000
_cell.length_b   1.000
_cell.length_c   1.000
_cell.angle_alpha   90.00
_cell.angle_beta   90.00
_cell.angle_gamma   90.00
#
_symmetry.space_group_name_H-M   'P 1'
#
loop_
_entity.id
_entity.type
_entity.pdbx_description
1 polymer ?
#
loop_
_entity_poly.entity_id
_entity_poly.type
_entity_poly.pdbx_seq_one_letter_code
_entity_poly.pdbx_strand_id
1 'polypeptide(L)'
;MAVRACSLLLILASAHAFIDEAVDVLKLGKEIGEEVLNSWDILGKPLNLSGGVDLPVIRRRERMVLGRLAEISRKIERLELGLEGTRAVAMLIAKTAGRGARLELRLHEMADLLSRVAVADLQMREYVRLQKELERSTLENFALWCVSHDSTSLPGLLERVHSLIAPPHKHLLGRGILNLVLDDLQEEHPDLCELQLSPHQLIYDMYNTISLTEIKGYAMMQFSWMLLRIYGKGNFTQEASLTRQRYGERTSRTAAAARAALAMARRDLYRCDPPQHKLGETYEEVTRLLQGYIENEVDMNSDNTCRENCAHYTLAEHHTCFKEQFCSKQPACKGRIIDCNYIDSDMWICRAGENSKRRYEWIEYENGRVLGKAGSCPRGTTKVDSWWKWNLLHCSYCMCLCEDDIGSSERTFSLRDVIADINNNKVVTGLRLVKHGRVFHLQISEGTLGERGSVSPGSWVPLQKFDVTDPGIRDGVDYHTMSYERRAIDLDELDSPTGYILTGVRFRMIGAHLHFEIRSTPFNYTTGRLAPGRSHWISNDNTEGGDVPRTELKLHKPDIPTRSTGALPVDSKHDQYIEFTHSDFDADAAQSTVPFVDIQPLEPLKGSALLSGAGIMHRGARGSGGFVAAKLFTYDYSRHVRAELPPAFVDPEVDKDLVLPVSNN
;
A
#
# COMPACT_ATOMS: atom_id res chain seq x y z
N MET A 1 -15.93 -30.31 -32.99
CA MET A 1 -15.14 -31.24 -32.15
C MET A 1 -13.69 -31.13 -32.54
N ALA A 2 -12.83 -30.98 -31.53
CA ALA A 2 -11.36 -30.86 -31.57
C ALA A 2 -10.77 -29.55 -32.13
N VAL A 3 -9.72 -29.09 -31.42
CA VAL A 3 -8.78 -28.01 -31.71
C VAL A 3 -9.21 -26.59 -31.28
N ARG A 4 -9.17 -26.35 -29.95
CA ARG A 4 -8.84 -25.05 -29.31
C ARG A 4 -8.73 -25.23 -27.79
N ALA A 5 -7.74 -26.01 -27.35
CA ALA A 5 -7.42 -26.19 -25.93
C ALA A 5 -5.98 -26.70 -25.79
N CYS A 6 -4.98 -25.86 -26.02
CA CYS A 6 -3.59 -26.19 -25.66
C CYS A 6 -2.64 -24.96 -25.62
N SER A 7 -3.12 -23.79 -25.16
CA SER A 7 -2.26 -22.61 -25.02
C SER A 7 -2.51 -21.80 -23.74
N LEU A 8 -3.11 -22.42 -22.71
CA LEU A 8 -3.50 -21.75 -21.47
C LEU A 8 -2.97 -22.46 -20.19
N LEU A 9 -1.94 -23.31 -20.32
CA LEU A 9 -1.49 -24.19 -19.23
C LEU A 9 0.01 -24.06 -18.86
N LEU A 10 0.62 -22.89 -19.07
CA LEU A 10 2.04 -22.66 -18.73
C LEU A 10 2.31 -21.37 -17.92
N ILE A 11 1.33 -20.82 -17.19
CA ILE A 11 1.55 -19.68 -16.26
C ILE A 11 1.04 -20.01 -14.84
N LEU A 12 1.24 -21.26 -14.39
CA LEU A 12 0.93 -21.68 -13.02
C LEU A 12 2.10 -22.49 -12.45
N ALA A 13 3.23 -21.84 -12.21
CA ALA A 13 4.25 -22.28 -11.24
C ALA A 13 5.35 -21.21 -11.10
N SER A 14 5.20 -20.31 -10.12
CA SER A 14 6.29 -19.62 -9.41
C SER A 14 5.70 -18.53 -8.50
N ALA A 15 5.15 -18.96 -7.38
CA ALA A 15 4.59 -18.09 -6.34
C ALA A 15 5.35 -18.32 -5.02
N HIS A 16 6.61 -17.91 -4.95
CA HIS A 16 7.38 -17.86 -3.71
C HIS A 16 8.42 -16.75 -3.85
N ALA A 17 8.77 -16.12 -2.73
CA ALA A 17 9.81 -15.10 -2.52
C ALA A 17 9.36 -13.64 -2.66
N PHE A 18 9.11 -13.00 -1.51
CA PHE A 18 9.17 -11.55 -1.32
C PHE A 18 9.61 -11.28 0.14
N ILE A 19 10.64 -10.45 0.29
CA ILE A 19 11.23 -9.97 1.57
C ILE A 19 12.09 -11.01 2.31
N ASP A 20 12.84 -11.85 1.59
CA ASP A 20 13.97 -12.60 2.16
C ASP A 20 15.24 -11.72 2.23
N GLU A 21 15.24 -10.53 1.64
CA GLU A 21 16.42 -10.15 0.84
C GLU A 21 17.34 -9.11 1.47
N ALA A 22 16.83 -8.11 2.18
CA ALA A 22 17.66 -6.97 2.59
C ALA A 22 18.71 -7.28 3.66
N VAL A 23 18.34 -8.11 4.63
CA VAL A 23 19.25 -8.47 5.73
C VAL A 23 19.92 -9.82 5.48
N ASP A 24 19.41 -10.61 4.55
CA ASP A 24 20.22 -11.68 3.97
C ASP A 24 21.32 -11.09 3.09
N VAL A 25 21.08 -10.00 2.35
CA VAL A 25 22.17 -9.22 1.74
C VAL A 25 23.17 -8.78 2.81
N LEU A 26 22.73 -8.21 3.94
CA LEU A 26 23.67 -7.77 5.00
C LEU A 26 24.44 -8.94 5.63
N LYS A 27 23.72 -9.94 6.13
CA LYS A 27 24.28 -11.17 6.73
C LYS A 27 25.21 -11.88 5.75
N LEU A 28 24.81 -11.97 4.49
CA LEU A 28 25.63 -12.54 3.42
C LEU A 28 26.87 -11.69 3.18
N GLY A 29 26.78 -10.36 3.20
CA GLY A 29 27.93 -9.46 3.12
C GLY A 29 28.96 -9.73 4.22
N LYS A 30 28.51 -9.92 5.47
CA LYS A 30 29.37 -10.29 6.60
C LYS A 30 29.92 -11.71 6.48
N GLU A 31 29.07 -12.70 6.20
CA GLU A 31 29.48 -14.10 6.01
C GLU A 31 30.48 -14.26 4.88
N ILE A 32 30.28 -13.56 3.76
CA ILE A 32 31.24 -13.50 2.66
C ILE A 32 32.51 -12.80 3.10
N GLY A 33 32.42 -11.71 3.88
CA GLY A 33 33.57 -11.04 4.46
C GLY A 33 34.44 -11.99 5.30
N GLU A 34 33.82 -12.74 6.21
CA GLU A 34 34.47 -13.75 7.06
C GLU A 34 35.03 -14.92 6.25
N GLU A 35 34.24 -15.47 5.31
CA GLU A 35 34.66 -16.61 4.48
C GLU A 35 35.80 -16.22 3.53
N VAL A 36 35.78 -15.01 2.97
CA VAL A 36 36.87 -14.45 2.17
C VAL A 36 38.14 -14.32 3.02
N LEU A 37 38.04 -13.81 4.25
CA LEU A 37 39.20 -13.70 5.15
C LEU A 37 39.79 -15.08 5.45
N ASN A 38 38.95 -16.04 5.86
CA ASN A 38 39.38 -17.41 6.12
C ASN A 38 39.95 -18.10 4.87
N SER A 39 39.57 -17.67 3.66
CA SER A 39 40.07 -18.21 2.40
C SER A 39 41.51 -17.79 2.12
N TRP A 40 41.96 -16.64 2.64
CA TRP A 40 43.34 -16.19 2.51
C TRP A 40 44.33 -17.11 3.25
N ASP A 41 43.88 -17.86 4.27
CA ASP A 41 44.72 -18.85 4.97
C ASP A 41 45.15 -20.02 4.09
N ILE A 42 44.43 -20.28 2.98
CA ILE A 42 44.82 -21.30 1.98
C ILE A 42 46.09 -20.85 1.24
N LEU A 43 46.33 -19.54 1.17
CA LEU A 43 47.44 -18.91 0.49
C LEU A 43 48.61 -18.79 1.47
N GLY A 44 49.30 -19.91 1.72
CA GLY A 44 50.59 -19.91 2.43
C GLY A 44 51.66 -19.04 1.73
N LYS A 45 52.93 -19.18 2.12
CA LYS A 45 54.04 -18.39 1.54
C LYS A 45 54.02 -18.38 -0.01
N PRO A 46 54.34 -17.25 -0.66
CA PRO A 46 54.35 -17.12 -2.11
C PRO A 46 55.26 -18.17 -2.74
N LEU A 47 54.77 -18.83 -3.79
CA LEU A 47 55.53 -19.83 -4.53
C LEU A 47 56.56 -19.12 -5.42
N ASN A 48 57.86 -19.35 -5.19
CA ASN A 48 58.91 -18.86 -6.06
C ASN A 48 58.91 -19.66 -7.38
N LEU A 49 58.39 -19.07 -8.45
CA LEU A 49 58.22 -19.68 -9.79
C LEU A 49 59.52 -19.80 -10.61
N SER A 50 60.67 -20.03 -9.97
CA SER A 50 61.95 -20.18 -10.67
C SER A 50 62.29 -21.61 -11.10
N GLY A 51 61.39 -22.60 -10.90
CA GLY A 51 61.62 -23.98 -11.33
C GLY A 51 60.32 -24.70 -11.65
N GLY A 52 60.17 -25.20 -12.88
CA GLY A 52 58.93 -25.70 -13.48
C GLY A 52 58.37 -27.03 -12.92
N VAL A 53 58.27 -27.20 -11.60
CA VAL A 53 57.71 -28.41 -10.98
C VAL A 53 56.82 -28.03 -9.77
N ASP A 54 55.62 -27.50 -10.00
CA ASP A 54 54.63 -27.29 -8.92
C ASP A 54 53.14 -27.32 -9.36
N LEU A 55 52.86 -27.82 -10.58
CA LEU A 55 51.50 -27.97 -11.13
C LEU A 55 50.48 -28.68 -10.20
N PRO A 56 50.83 -29.73 -9.44
CA PRO A 56 49.89 -30.40 -8.53
C PRO A 56 49.49 -29.53 -7.34
N VAL A 57 50.42 -28.72 -6.81
CA VAL A 57 50.19 -27.86 -5.64
C VAL A 57 49.31 -26.67 -6.04
N ILE A 58 49.58 -26.07 -7.20
CA ILE A 58 48.79 -24.99 -7.79
C ILE A 58 47.34 -25.48 -8.03
N ARG A 59 47.17 -26.62 -8.71
CA ARG A 59 45.83 -27.22 -8.93
C ARG A 59 45.10 -27.55 -7.63
N ARG A 60 45.81 -27.97 -6.58
CA ARG A 60 45.20 -28.26 -5.27
C ARG A 60 44.71 -26.98 -4.59
N ARG A 61 45.53 -25.91 -4.56
CA ARG A 61 45.16 -24.61 -3.97
C ARG A 61 44.02 -23.95 -4.74
N GLU A 62 44.07 -23.99 -6.06
CA GLU A 62 43.00 -23.51 -6.94
C GLU A 62 41.65 -24.17 -6.62
N ARG A 63 41.60 -25.51 -6.55
CA ARG A 63 40.37 -26.24 -6.20
C ARG A 63 39.82 -25.87 -4.82
N MET A 64 40.70 -25.62 -3.84
CA MET A 64 40.26 -25.21 -2.50
C MET A 64 39.63 -23.83 -2.53
N VAL A 65 40.24 -22.87 -3.24
CA VAL A 65 39.71 -21.51 -3.39
C VAL A 65 38.39 -21.52 -4.17
N LEU A 66 38.31 -22.22 -5.30
CA LEU A 66 37.07 -22.35 -6.08
C LEU A 66 35.98 -23.11 -5.30
N GLY A 67 36.35 -24.08 -4.46
CA GLY A 67 35.42 -24.78 -3.57
C GLY A 67 34.74 -23.85 -2.56
N ARG A 68 35.51 -22.92 -1.96
CA ARG A 68 34.95 -21.90 -1.06
C ARG A 68 34.07 -20.89 -1.79
N LEU A 69 34.49 -20.48 -2.98
CA LEU A 69 33.64 -19.65 -3.84
C LEU A 69 32.32 -20.35 -4.20
N ALA A 70 32.33 -21.65 -4.48
CA ALA A 70 31.11 -22.42 -4.75
C ALA A 70 30.12 -22.39 -3.57
N GLU A 71 30.62 -22.36 -2.33
CA GLU A 71 29.77 -22.20 -1.14
C GLU A 71 29.16 -20.81 -1.06
N ILE A 72 29.96 -19.77 -1.27
CA ILE A 72 29.51 -18.38 -1.32
C ILE A 72 28.48 -18.17 -2.44
N SER A 73 28.74 -18.65 -3.65
CA SER A 73 27.82 -18.53 -4.78
C SER A 73 26.48 -19.19 -4.50
N ARG A 74 26.45 -20.35 -3.82
CA ARG A 74 25.19 -20.99 -3.41
C ARG A 74 24.41 -20.17 -2.39
N LYS A 75 25.09 -19.41 -1.51
CA LYS A 75 24.43 -18.49 -0.57
C LYS A 75 23.88 -17.25 -1.30
N ILE A 76 24.64 -16.69 -2.24
CA ILE A 76 24.20 -15.60 -3.14
C ILE A 76 22.97 -16.04 -3.95
N GLU A 77 22.97 -17.25 -4.50
CA GLU A 77 21.90 -17.77 -5.35
C GLU A 77 20.57 -17.92 -4.60
N ARG A 78 20.59 -18.41 -3.35
CA ARG A 78 19.36 -18.46 -2.52
C ARG A 78 18.75 -17.08 -2.33
N LEU A 79 19.61 -16.08 -2.16
CA LEU A 79 19.21 -14.70 -1.96
C LEU A 79 18.71 -14.04 -3.26
N GLU A 80 19.29 -14.37 -4.41
CA GLU A 80 18.80 -13.96 -5.73
C GLU A 80 17.40 -14.49 -6.02
N LEU A 81 17.14 -15.77 -5.71
CA LEU A 81 15.81 -16.36 -5.87
C LEU A 81 14.76 -15.65 -5.00
N GLY A 82 15.22 -15.05 -3.88
CA GLY A 82 14.52 -14.00 -3.15
C GLY A 82 14.16 -12.81 -4.07
N LEU A 83 15.20 -12.09 -4.51
CA LEU A 83 15.18 -10.81 -5.24
C LEU A 83 14.59 -10.86 -6.66
N GLU A 84 14.48 -12.02 -7.30
CA GLU A 84 13.92 -12.09 -8.66
C GLU A 84 12.40 -11.75 -8.70
N GLY A 85 11.72 -11.74 -7.55
CA GLY A 85 10.37 -11.21 -7.39
C GLY A 85 10.28 -9.68 -7.52
N THR A 86 11.33 -8.96 -7.11
CA THR A 86 11.36 -7.50 -6.97
C THR A 86 11.87 -6.81 -8.23
N ARG A 87 11.20 -7.05 -9.37
CA ARG A 87 11.38 -6.33 -10.65
C ARG A 87 11.12 -4.81 -10.58
N ALA A 88 11.29 -4.17 -9.42
CA ALA A 88 11.20 -2.74 -9.13
C ALA A 88 11.84 -1.87 -10.22
N VAL A 89 13.09 -2.13 -10.60
CA VAL A 89 13.79 -1.37 -11.65
C VAL A 89 13.12 -1.57 -13.01
N ALA A 90 12.71 -2.79 -13.36
CA ALA A 90 12.03 -3.07 -14.62
C ALA A 90 10.58 -2.51 -14.64
N MET A 91 9.88 -2.51 -13.50
CA MET A 91 8.58 -1.89 -13.32
C MET A 91 8.67 -0.37 -13.49
N LEU A 92 9.67 0.26 -12.86
CA LEU A 92 9.97 1.68 -13.02
C LEU A 92 10.30 2.01 -14.49
N ILE A 93 11.15 1.23 -15.15
CA ILE A 93 11.47 1.45 -16.58
C ILE A 93 10.21 1.32 -17.45
N ALA A 94 9.38 0.30 -17.22
CA ALA A 94 8.14 0.12 -17.98
C ALA A 94 7.14 1.27 -17.79
N LYS A 95 7.15 1.94 -16.63
CA LYS A 95 6.21 3.02 -16.28
C LYS A 95 6.77 4.43 -16.52
N THR A 96 8.08 4.61 -16.51
CA THR A 96 8.75 5.91 -16.77
C THR A 96 8.87 6.26 -18.25
N ALA A 97 8.52 5.33 -19.16
CA ALA A 97 8.53 5.54 -20.60
C ALA A 97 7.80 6.84 -21.00
N GLY A 98 8.55 7.84 -21.45
CA GLY A 98 8.02 9.10 -21.99
C GLY A 98 7.76 10.22 -20.98
N ARG A 99 8.20 10.13 -19.71
CA ARG A 99 7.83 11.09 -18.65
C ARG A 99 8.98 11.91 -18.07
N GLY A 100 10.23 11.51 -18.29
CA GLY A 100 11.39 12.28 -17.84
C GLY A 100 12.70 11.69 -18.34
N ALA A 101 13.29 12.29 -19.37
CA ALA A 101 14.50 11.77 -20.01
C ALA A 101 15.64 11.51 -19.00
N ARG A 102 15.74 12.29 -17.92
CA ARG A 102 16.81 12.12 -16.93
C ARG A 102 16.66 10.88 -16.04
N LEU A 103 15.47 10.63 -15.48
CA LEU A 103 15.23 9.45 -14.63
C LEU A 103 15.28 8.17 -15.47
N GLU A 104 14.63 8.19 -16.63
CA GLU A 104 14.60 7.09 -17.59
C GLU A 104 16.02 6.68 -18.02
N LEU A 105 16.86 7.64 -18.44
CA LEU A 105 18.25 7.36 -18.81
C LEU A 105 19.07 6.76 -17.64
N ARG A 106 18.86 7.26 -16.41
CA ARG A 106 19.57 6.77 -15.22
C ARG A 106 19.12 5.36 -14.82
N LEU A 107 17.83 5.04 -14.96
CA LEU A 107 17.29 3.70 -14.72
C LEU A 107 17.80 2.71 -15.77
N HIS A 108 17.85 3.10 -17.05
CA HIS A 108 18.44 2.27 -18.10
C HIS A 108 19.94 2.02 -17.88
N GLU A 109 20.70 3.06 -17.51
CA GLU A 109 22.12 2.92 -17.17
C GLU A 109 22.30 1.98 -15.97
N MET A 110 21.49 2.13 -14.91
CA MET A 110 21.50 1.23 -13.76
C MET A 110 21.22 -0.22 -14.19
N ALA A 111 20.16 -0.45 -14.97
CA ALA A 111 19.77 -1.79 -15.40
C ALA A 111 20.87 -2.48 -16.23
N ASP A 112 21.51 -1.77 -17.16
CA ASP A 112 22.64 -2.29 -17.94
C ASP A 112 23.82 -2.66 -17.05
N LEU A 113 24.20 -1.79 -16.11
CA LEU A 113 25.31 -2.05 -15.18
C LEU A 113 25.05 -3.26 -14.28
N LEU A 114 23.86 -3.34 -13.67
CA LEU A 114 23.46 -4.48 -12.83
C LEU A 114 23.45 -5.78 -13.64
N SER A 115 22.97 -5.74 -14.89
CA SER A 115 22.94 -6.90 -15.80
C SER A 115 24.35 -7.40 -16.13
N ARG A 116 25.30 -6.50 -16.42
CA ARG A 116 26.69 -6.89 -16.72
C ARG A 116 27.38 -7.56 -15.54
N VAL A 117 27.15 -7.08 -14.32
CA VAL A 117 27.69 -7.73 -13.11
C VAL A 117 27.04 -9.10 -12.89
N ALA A 118 25.73 -9.21 -13.11
CA ALA A 118 25.02 -10.50 -13.01
C ALA A 118 25.53 -11.52 -14.04
N VAL A 119 25.80 -11.10 -15.28
CA VAL A 119 26.39 -11.97 -16.32
C VAL A 119 27.79 -12.42 -15.92
N ALA A 120 28.62 -11.52 -15.39
CA ALA A 120 29.97 -11.88 -14.91
C ALA A 120 29.91 -12.88 -13.74
N ASP A 121 28.98 -12.72 -12.81
CA ASP A 121 28.77 -13.65 -11.71
C ASP A 121 28.30 -15.03 -12.21
N LEU A 122 27.38 -15.07 -13.18
CA LEU A 122 26.96 -16.31 -13.84
C LEU A 122 28.14 -17.02 -14.51
N GLN A 123 29.00 -16.28 -15.21
CA GLN A 123 30.22 -16.81 -15.81
C GLN A 123 31.16 -17.40 -14.77
N MET A 124 31.36 -16.71 -13.64
CA MET A 124 32.19 -17.21 -12.54
C MET A 124 31.65 -18.52 -11.95
N ARG A 125 30.32 -18.64 -11.78
CA ARG A 125 29.67 -19.87 -11.30
C ARG A 125 29.91 -21.03 -12.25
N GLU A 126 29.78 -20.78 -13.55
CA GLU A 126 30.05 -21.80 -14.57
C GLU A 126 31.53 -22.23 -14.55
N TYR A 127 32.45 -21.28 -14.32
CA TYR A 127 33.86 -21.59 -14.19
C TYR A 127 34.18 -22.43 -12.95
N VAL A 128 33.54 -22.15 -11.83
CA VAL A 128 33.64 -22.96 -10.62
C VAL A 128 33.13 -24.40 -10.87
N ARG A 129 32.05 -24.55 -11.64
CA ARG A 129 31.48 -25.85 -12.01
C ARG A 129 32.41 -26.66 -12.92
N LEU A 130 33.02 -26.02 -13.91
CA LEU A 130 33.91 -26.63 -14.90
C LEU A 130 35.40 -26.60 -14.51
N GLN A 131 35.72 -26.33 -13.24
CA GLN A 131 37.10 -26.13 -12.75
C GLN A 131 38.09 -27.28 -13.06
N LYS A 132 37.60 -28.51 -13.34
CA LYS A 132 38.46 -29.65 -13.71
C LYS A 132 38.82 -29.69 -15.19
N GLU A 133 38.05 -29.01 -16.02
CA GLU A 133 38.10 -29.06 -17.49
C GLU A 133 38.64 -27.75 -18.08
N LEU A 134 38.55 -26.66 -17.33
CA LEU A 134 38.99 -25.33 -17.80
C LEU A 134 40.51 -25.20 -17.85
N GLU A 135 40.97 -24.55 -18.92
CA GLU A 135 42.35 -24.11 -19.05
C GLU A 135 42.67 -22.98 -18.07
N ARG A 136 43.89 -23.02 -17.52
CA ARG A 136 44.38 -22.00 -16.59
C ARG A 136 44.30 -20.58 -17.18
N SER A 137 44.60 -20.44 -18.47
CA SER A 137 44.56 -19.14 -19.16
C SER A 137 43.17 -18.52 -19.14
N THR A 138 42.10 -19.32 -19.17
CA THR A 138 40.71 -18.84 -19.09
C THR A 138 40.41 -18.23 -17.72
N LEU A 139 40.75 -18.94 -16.65
CA LEU A 139 40.56 -18.46 -15.28
C LEU A 139 41.44 -17.24 -14.97
N GLU A 140 42.68 -17.24 -15.47
CA GLU A 140 43.60 -16.11 -15.32
C GLU A 140 43.08 -14.86 -16.03
N ASN A 141 42.60 -14.98 -17.26
CA ASN A 141 42.02 -13.86 -18.02
C ASN A 141 40.78 -13.29 -17.33
N PHE A 142 39.89 -14.15 -16.83
CA PHE A 142 38.71 -13.72 -16.08
C PHE A 142 39.10 -13.00 -14.79
N ALA A 143 40.07 -13.53 -14.04
CA ALA A 143 40.56 -12.93 -12.82
C ALA A 143 41.20 -11.55 -13.08
N LEU A 144 41.99 -11.41 -14.15
CA LEU A 144 42.56 -10.13 -14.58
C LEU A 144 41.45 -9.11 -14.91
N TRP A 145 40.40 -9.52 -15.63
CA TRP A 145 39.27 -8.64 -15.91
C TRP A 145 38.53 -8.20 -14.64
N CYS A 146 38.32 -9.11 -13.69
CA CYS A 146 37.62 -8.80 -12.44
C CYS A 146 38.36 -7.77 -11.57
N VAL A 147 39.66 -7.54 -11.79
CA VAL A 147 40.48 -6.63 -10.98
C VAL A 147 41.14 -5.51 -11.78
N SER A 148 40.91 -5.46 -13.09
CA SER A 148 41.47 -4.44 -13.98
C SER A 148 41.01 -3.03 -13.59
N HIS A 149 41.85 -2.03 -13.87
CA HIS A 149 41.53 -0.62 -13.69
C HIS A 149 40.72 0.00 -14.85
N ASP A 150 40.35 -0.80 -15.85
CA ASP A 150 39.56 -0.34 -16.99
C ASP A 150 38.14 0.11 -16.56
N SER A 151 37.59 1.12 -17.23
CA SER A 151 36.23 1.60 -16.91
C SER A 151 35.13 0.58 -17.22
N THR A 152 35.42 -0.43 -18.05
CA THR A 152 34.50 -1.51 -18.45
C THR A 152 34.72 -2.80 -17.67
N SER A 153 35.72 -2.84 -16.77
CA SER A 153 35.97 -3.97 -15.88
C SER A 153 35.02 -3.95 -14.68
N LEU A 154 34.95 -5.05 -13.94
CA LEU A 154 34.08 -5.18 -12.78
C LEU A 154 34.20 -4.01 -11.77
N PRO A 155 35.41 -3.55 -11.35
CA PRO A 155 35.56 -2.37 -10.51
C PRO A 155 34.94 -1.10 -11.12
N GLY A 156 35.11 -0.89 -12.42
CA GLY A 156 34.54 0.26 -13.14
C GLY A 156 33.01 0.20 -13.20
N LEU A 157 32.43 -0.99 -13.41
CA LEU A 157 30.98 -1.19 -13.41
C LEU A 157 30.36 -0.86 -12.04
N LEU A 158 30.93 -1.38 -10.94
CA LEU A 158 30.46 -1.12 -9.58
C LEU A 158 30.59 0.35 -9.22
N GLU A 159 31.66 1.02 -9.65
CA GLU A 159 31.83 2.45 -9.37
C GLU A 159 30.83 3.32 -10.11
N ARG A 160 30.44 2.92 -11.34
CA ARG A 160 29.35 3.58 -12.04
C ARG A 160 28.01 3.37 -11.34
N VAL A 161 27.70 2.16 -10.88
CA VAL A 161 26.49 1.89 -10.05
C VAL A 161 26.49 2.80 -8.83
N HIS A 162 27.61 2.88 -8.12
CA HIS A 162 27.76 3.75 -6.94
C HIS A 162 27.52 5.23 -7.27
N SER A 163 28.10 5.72 -8.37
CA SER A 163 27.96 7.11 -8.80
C SER A 163 26.52 7.52 -9.15
N LEU A 164 25.68 6.56 -9.57
CA LEU A 164 24.25 6.79 -9.82
C LEU A 164 23.48 6.99 -8.51
N ILE A 165 23.90 6.36 -7.42
CA ILE A 165 23.22 6.41 -6.12
C ILE A 165 23.72 7.59 -5.29
N ALA A 166 25.04 7.75 -5.22
CA ALA A 166 25.72 8.76 -4.43
C ALA A 166 26.71 9.55 -5.32
N PRO A 167 26.23 10.52 -6.11
CA PRO A 167 27.08 11.28 -7.02
C PRO A 167 28.16 12.06 -6.26
N PRO A 168 29.44 12.03 -6.70
CA PRO A 168 30.54 12.69 -6.01
C PRO A 168 30.43 14.23 -6.02
N HIS A 169 29.76 14.81 -7.02
CA HIS A 169 29.52 16.25 -7.12
C HIS A 169 28.03 16.54 -7.26
N LYS A 170 27.28 16.42 -6.15
CA LYS A 170 25.81 16.58 -6.13
C LYS A 170 25.30 17.88 -6.77
N HIS A 171 26.06 18.97 -6.65
CA HIS A 171 25.70 20.29 -7.21
C HIS A 171 25.97 20.44 -8.71
N LEU A 172 26.83 19.61 -9.30
CA LEU A 172 27.22 19.68 -10.72
C LEU A 172 26.64 18.52 -11.54
N LEU A 173 26.66 17.29 -10.99
CA LEU A 173 26.25 16.06 -11.68
C LEU A 173 24.79 15.66 -11.39
N GLY A 174 24.16 16.34 -10.42
CA GLY A 174 22.76 16.18 -10.05
C GLY A 174 22.50 15.31 -8.83
N ARG A 175 21.21 15.08 -8.58
CA ARG A 175 20.70 14.22 -7.50
C ARG A 175 20.90 12.74 -7.85
N GLY A 176 21.09 11.90 -6.82
CA GLY A 176 21.18 10.45 -6.99
C GLY A 176 19.84 9.84 -7.43
N ILE A 177 19.89 8.65 -8.02
CA ILE A 177 18.73 7.98 -8.63
C ILE A 177 17.58 7.77 -7.64
N LEU A 178 17.87 7.47 -6.37
CA LEU A 178 16.83 7.30 -5.34
C LEU A 178 16.05 8.60 -5.07
N ASN A 179 16.72 9.75 -5.16
CA ASN A 179 16.06 11.04 -5.03
C ASN A 179 15.26 11.40 -6.29
N LEU A 180 15.76 11.03 -7.48
CA LEU A 180 15.01 11.23 -8.73
C LEU A 180 13.73 10.39 -8.74
N VAL A 181 13.79 9.15 -8.23
CA VAL A 181 12.60 8.30 -8.03
C VAL A 181 11.65 8.96 -7.03
N LEU A 182 12.13 9.49 -5.90
CA LEU A 182 11.26 10.21 -4.96
C LEU A 182 10.59 11.44 -5.57
N ASP A 183 11.35 12.25 -6.32
CA ASP A 183 10.83 13.46 -6.96
C ASP A 183 9.72 13.10 -7.97
N ASP A 184 9.89 12.01 -8.73
CA ASP A 184 8.87 11.45 -9.65
C ASP A 184 7.65 10.98 -8.84
N LEU A 185 7.83 10.06 -7.90
CA LEU A 185 6.74 9.46 -7.12
C LEU A 185 6.00 10.42 -6.17
N GLN A 186 6.48 11.65 -5.98
CA GLN A 186 5.80 12.68 -5.18
C GLN A 186 4.68 13.39 -5.92
N GLU A 187 4.70 13.41 -7.26
CA GLU A 187 3.55 13.81 -8.06
C GLU A 187 2.51 12.69 -7.96
N GLU A 188 1.23 13.00 -7.69
CA GLU A 188 0.17 12.00 -7.52
C GLU A 188 0.05 11.10 -8.76
N HIS A 189 0.80 10.01 -8.77
CA HIS A 189 0.96 9.16 -9.93
C HIS A 189 -0.08 8.03 -9.89
N PRO A 190 -1.00 7.97 -10.88
CA PRO A 190 -2.01 6.91 -10.98
C PRO A 190 -1.39 5.50 -10.99
N ASP A 191 -0.14 5.38 -11.45
CA ASP A 191 0.52 4.10 -11.66
C ASP A 191 0.94 3.38 -10.36
N LEU A 192 1.15 4.09 -9.24
CA LEU A 192 1.55 3.48 -7.96
C LEU A 192 0.39 2.74 -7.29
N CYS A 193 -0.80 3.32 -7.30
CA CYS A 193 -1.99 2.66 -6.77
C CYS A 193 -2.42 1.47 -7.66
N GLU A 194 -2.06 1.41 -8.95
CA GLU A 194 -2.31 0.23 -9.78
C GLU A 194 -1.43 -0.96 -9.36
N LEU A 195 -0.14 -0.67 -9.09
CA LEU A 195 0.86 -1.66 -8.74
C LEU A 195 0.71 -2.18 -7.30
N GLN A 196 -0.04 -1.47 -6.44
CA GLN A 196 -0.18 -1.79 -5.02
C GLN A 196 1.19 -1.90 -4.33
N LEU A 197 2.07 -0.95 -4.65
CA LEU A 197 3.42 -0.83 -4.09
C LEU A 197 3.63 0.59 -3.59
N SER A 198 4.10 0.73 -2.34
CA SER A 198 4.41 2.05 -1.79
C SER A 198 5.77 2.53 -2.29
N PRO A 199 5.98 3.86 -2.44
CA PRO A 199 7.30 4.44 -2.75
C PRO A 199 8.41 3.92 -1.81
N HIS A 200 8.09 3.77 -0.53
CA HIS A 200 9.02 3.24 0.46
C HIS A 200 9.49 1.82 0.14
N GLN A 201 8.58 0.92 -0.20
CA GLN A 201 8.94 -0.45 -0.61
C GLN A 201 9.80 -0.45 -1.86
N LEU A 202 9.45 0.35 -2.86
CA LEU A 202 10.19 0.43 -4.11
C LEU A 202 11.66 0.82 -3.88
N ILE A 203 11.90 1.83 -3.06
CA ILE A 203 13.26 2.29 -2.72
C ILE A 203 14.02 1.23 -1.94
N TYR A 204 13.34 0.52 -1.04
CA TYR A 204 13.94 -0.57 -0.29
C TYR A 204 14.35 -1.74 -1.19
N ASP A 205 13.50 -2.12 -2.13
CA ASP A 205 13.77 -3.18 -3.11
C ASP A 205 14.94 -2.82 -4.03
N MET A 206 15.01 -1.54 -4.47
CA MET A 206 16.15 -1.02 -5.21
C MET A 206 17.44 -1.12 -4.39
N TYR A 207 17.41 -0.73 -3.11
CA TYR A 207 18.57 -0.83 -2.22
C TYR A 207 19.06 -2.27 -2.06
N ASN A 208 18.15 -3.24 -1.89
CA ASN A 208 18.49 -4.65 -1.75
C ASN A 208 19.15 -5.20 -3.02
N THR A 209 18.56 -4.88 -4.19
CA THR A 209 19.10 -5.28 -5.50
C THR A 209 20.51 -4.74 -5.72
N ILE A 210 20.72 -3.45 -5.45
CA ILE A 210 22.01 -2.79 -5.58
C ILE A 210 23.05 -3.41 -4.65
N SER A 211 22.66 -3.62 -3.39
CA SER A 211 23.55 -4.16 -2.37
C SER A 211 23.95 -5.60 -2.68
N LEU A 212 23.04 -6.42 -3.22
CA LEU A 212 23.37 -7.76 -3.69
C LEU A 212 24.40 -7.71 -4.84
N THR A 213 24.23 -6.79 -5.79
CA THR A 213 25.19 -6.62 -6.88
C THR A 213 26.58 -6.22 -6.38
N GLU A 214 26.65 -5.34 -5.38
CA GLU A 214 27.90 -4.95 -4.74
C GLU A 214 28.58 -6.15 -4.05
N ILE A 215 27.80 -7.03 -3.41
CA ILE A 215 28.30 -8.26 -2.77
C ILE A 215 28.89 -9.23 -3.80
N LYS A 216 28.20 -9.48 -4.92
CA LYS A 216 28.71 -10.32 -6.01
C LYS A 216 30.03 -9.78 -6.54
N GLY A 217 30.06 -8.47 -6.79
CA GLY A 217 31.26 -7.77 -7.23
C GLY A 217 32.43 -7.93 -6.26
N TYR A 218 32.19 -7.71 -4.97
CA TYR A 218 33.20 -7.89 -3.93
C TYR A 218 33.74 -9.32 -3.87
N ALA A 219 32.86 -10.32 -3.89
CA ALA A 219 33.26 -11.73 -3.90
C ALA A 219 34.14 -12.05 -5.12
N MET A 220 33.68 -11.74 -6.33
CA MET A 220 34.45 -11.98 -7.56
C MET A 220 35.85 -11.34 -7.54
N MET A 221 35.95 -10.09 -7.07
CA MET A 221 37.25 -9.40 -6.96
C MET A 221 38.20 -10.08 -5.96
N GLN A 222 37.70 -10.45 -4.77
CA GLN A 222 38.53 -11.08 -3.74
C GLN A 222 39.07 -12.43 -4.21
N PHE A 223 38.21 -13.28 -4.78
CA PHE A 223 38.64 -14.58 -5.32
C PHE A 223 39.59 -14.43 -6.52
N SER A 224 39.43 -13.39 -7.32
CA SER A 224 40.34 -13.10 -8.43
C SER A 224 41.75 -12.75 -7.94
N TRP A 225 41.88 -11.94 -6.88
CA TRP A 225 43.18 -11.69 -6.26
C TRP A 225 43.85 -12.96 -5.73
N MET A 226 43.07 -13.86 -5.12
CA MET A 226 43.56 -15.16 -4.64
C MET A 226 44.07 -16.04 -5.80
N LEU A 227 43.31 -16.12 -6.90
CA LEU A 227 43.70 -16.90 -8.08
C LEU A 227 44.99 -16.36 -8.72
N LEU A 228 45.09 -15.04 -8.91
CA LEU A 228 46.31 -14.42 -9.46
C LEU A 228 47.54 -14.67 -8.59
N ARG A 229 47.37 -14.72 -7.26
CA ARG A 229 48.44 -15.09 -6.32
C ARG A 229 48.84 -16.56 -6.45
N ILE A 230 47.88 -17.48 -6.59
CA ILE A 230 48.13 -18.92 -6.82
C ILE A 230 48.88 -19.14 -8.14
N TYR A 231 48.54 -18.34 -9.16
CA TYR A 231 49.21 -18.34 -10.45
C TYR A 231 50.58 -17.64 -10.44
N GLY A 232 50.95 -17.06 -9.29
CA GLY A 232 52.22 -16.38 -9.04
C GLY A 232 52.42 -15.14 -9.92
N LYS A 233 51.34 -14.40 -10.14
CA LYS A 233 51.37 -13.10 -10.83
C LYS A 233 51.70 -11.93 -9.89
N GLY A 234 51.71 -12.16 -8.57
CA GLY A 234 51.97 -11.15 -7.55
C GLY A 234 51.46 -11.58 -6.16
N ASN A 235 51.70 -10.74 -5.15
CA ASN A 235 51.26 -11.01 -3.77
C ASN A 235 49.79 -10.63 -3.54
N PHE A 236 49.34 -9.53 -4.14
CA PHE A 236 47.95 -9.03 -4.16
C PHE A 236 47.24 -8.83 -2.81
N THR A 237 47.96 -8.92 -1.68
CA THR A 237 47.41 -8.75 -0.33
C THR A 237 46.96 -7.32 -0.06
N GLN A 238 47.76 -6.34 -0.51
CA GLN A 238 47.44 -4.92 -0.35
C GLN A 238 46.26 -4.53 -1.23
N GLU A 239 46.21 -5.02 -2.47
CA GLU A 239 45.15 -4.80 -3.43
C GLU A 239 43.83 -5.38 -2.92
N ALA A 240 43.86 -6.60 -2.37
CA ALA A 240 42.70 -7.21 -1.74
C ALA A 240 42.21 -6.43 -0.50
N SER A 241 43.14 -5.90 0.31
CA SER A 241 42.81 -5.02 1.43
C SER A 241 42.13 -3.72 0.96
N LEU A 242 42.67 -3.09 -0.09
CA LEU A 242 42.09 -1.88 -0.68
C LEU A 242 40.71 -2.14 -1.29
N THR A 243 40.50 -3.29 -1.95
CA THR A 243 39.18 -3.72 -2.43
C THR A 243 38.17 -3.81 -1.29
N ARG A 244 38.57 -4.35 -0.13
CA ARG A 244 37.72 -4.45 1.06
C ARG A 244 37.35 -3.08 1.63
N GLN A 245 38.31 -2.17 1.72
CA GLN A 245 38.06 -0.79 2.16
C GLN A 245 37.06 -0.09 1.23
N ARG A 246 37.27 -0.18 -0.10
CA ARG A 246 36.37 0.44 -1.09
C ARG A 246 34.96 -0.11 -1.03
N TYR A 247 34.81 -1.42 -0.87
CA TYR A 247 33.50 -2.05 -0.64
C TYR A 247 32.82 -1.44 0.60
N GLY A 248 33.54 -1.34 1.72
CA GLY A 248 33.00 -0.75 2.95
C GLY A 248 32.55 0.71 2.78
N GLU A 249 33.36 1.52 2.09
CA GLU A 249 33.03 2.92 1.78
C GLU A 249 31.78 3.05 0.90
N ARG A 250 31.69 2.26 -0.17
CA ARG A 250 30.54 2.28 -1.09
C ARG A 250 29.26 1.82 -0.42
N THR A 251 29.30 0.69 0.28
CA THR A 251 28.12 0.14 0.99
C THR A 251 27.64 1.11 2.07
N SER A 252 28.55 1.75 2.81
CA SER A 252 28.21 2.80 3.79
C SER A 252 27.48 3.98 3.17
N ARG A 253 28.00 4.50 2.06
CA ARG A 253 27.40 5.63 1.33
C ARG A 253 26.07 5.26 0.68
N THR A 254 25.96 4.08 0.09
CA THR A 254 24.71 3.55 -0.50
C THR A 254 23.64 3.38 0.58
N ALA A 255 23.96 2.77 1.72
CA ALA A 255 23.04 2.64 2.84
C ALA A 255 22.61 4.00 3.43
N ALA A 256 23.52 4.98 3.48
CA ALA A 256 23.19 6.34 3.91
C ALA A 256 22.24 7.04 2.93
N ALA A 257 22.48 6.91 1.62
CA ALA A 257 21.59 7.45 0.58
C ALA A 257 20.21 6.79 0.62
N ALA A 258 20.14 5.46 0.77
CA ALA A 258 18.90 4.73 0.89
C ALA A 258 18.11 5.10 2.15
N ARG A 259 18.76 5.22 3.32
CA ARG A 259 18.10 5.70 4.55
C ARG A 259 17.51 7.10 4.39
N ALA A 260 18.26 8.02 3.79
CA ALA A 260 17.78 9.37 3.54
C ALA A 260 16.56 9.37 2.60
N ALA A 261 16.58 8.53 1.56
CA ALA A 261 15.46 8.39 0.64
C ALA A 261 14.22 7.75 1.33
N LEU A 262 14.41 6.65 2.05
CA LEU A 262 13.33 5.95 2.76
C LEU A 262 12.65 6.82 3.82
N ALA A 263 13.39 7.71 4.48
CA ALA A 263 12.85 8.65 5.46
C ALA A 263 11.90 9.69 4.84
N MET A 264 12.03 9.98 3.54
CA MET A 264 11.15 10.89 2.80
C MET A 264 10.06 10.16 1.99
N ALA A 265 10.21 8.84 1.82
CA ALA A 265 9.32 8.02 1.02
C ALA A 265 8.00 7.77 1.77
N ARG A 266 6.87 7.95 1.08
CA ARG A 266 5.58 7.60 1.64
C ARG A 266 5.39 6.07 1.70
N ARG A 267 4.64 5.62 2.71
CA ARG A 267 4.34 4.20 3.00
C ARG A 267 2.89 3.83 2.69
N ASP A 268 2.12 4.78 2.18
CA ASP A 268 0.71 4.60 1.90
C ASP A 268 0.47 3.67 0.71
N LEU A 269 -0.61 2.90 0.86
CA LEU A 269 -1.16 2.03 -0.16
C LEU A 269 -2.67 2.26 -0.20
N TYR A 270 -3.19 2.51 -1.39
CA TYR A 270 -4.61 2.59 -1.65
C TYR A 270 -4.94 2.13 -3.07
N ARG A 271 -6.23 1.92 -3.37
CA ARG A 271 -6.70 1.53 -4.70
C ARG A 271 -7.02 2.77 -5.55
N CYS A 272 -6.58 2.75 -6.82
CA CYS A 272 -7.01 3.75 -7.79
C CYS A 272 -8.50 3.60 -8.10
N ASP A 273 -9.08 4.60 -8.77
CA ASP A 273 -10.36 4.41 -9.42
C ASP A 273 -10.27 3.38 -10.55
N PRO A 274 -11.24 2.46 -10.63
CA PRO A 274 -11.36 1.56 -11.75
C PRO A 274 -11.73 2.35 -13.02
N PRO A 275 -11.46 1.81 -14.22
CA PRO A 275 -11.90 2.43 -15.47
C PRO A 275 -13.42 2.69 -15.53
N GLN A 276 -14.19 1.86 -14.83
CA GLN A 276 -15.62 2.03 -14.66
C GLN A 276 -16.04 1.54 -13.27
N HIS A 277 -16.73 2.39 -12.52
CA HIS A 277 -17.35 2.00 -11.27
C HIS A 277 -18.62 1.17 -11.52
N LYS A 278 -18.70 0.03 -10.84
CA LYS A 278 -19.83 -0.89 -10.84
C LYS A 278 -20.28 -1.19 -9.41
N LEU A 279 -21.59 -1.06 -9.19
CA LEU A 279 -22.24 -1.34 -7.91
C LEU A 279 -22.07 -2.83 -7.56
N GLY A 280 -21.67 -3.14 -6.34
CA GLY A 280 -21.44 -4.50 -5.84
C GLY A 280 -20.12 -5.15 -6.30
N GLU A 281 -19.38 -4.53 -7.22
CA GLU A 281 -18.03 -4.98 -7.63
C GLU A 281 -16.93 -4.03 -7.14
N THR A 282 -17.14 -2.72 -7.27
CA THR A 282 -16.12 -1.69 -6.97
C THR A 282 -16.57 -0.72 -5.90
N TYR A 283 -17.88 -0.48 -5.79
CA TYR A 283 -18.44 0.36 -4.73
C TYR A 283 -19.78 -0.19 -4.26
N GLU A 284 -20.18 0.26 -3.08
CA GLU A 284 -21.49 0.05 -2.49
C GLU A 284 -22.05 1.37 -1.96
N GLU A 285 -23.36 1.43 -1.79
CA GLU A 285 -24.07 2.62 -1.35
C GLU A 285 -24.71 2.40 0.01
N VAL A 286 -24.57 3.40 0.89
CA VAL A 286 -25.54 3.61 1.96
C VAL A 286 -26.84 4.07 1.31
N THR A 287 -27.98 3.52 1.71
CA THR A 287 -29.26 3.84 1.06
C THR A 287 -30.32 4.28 2.05
N ARG A 288 -31.15 5.23 1.61
CA ARG A 288 -32.29 5.76 2.37
C ARG A 288 -31.94 6.25 3.78
N LEU A 289 -30.74 6.85 3.94
CA LEU A 289 -30.35 7.53 5.17
C LEU A 289 -30.94 8.93 5.23
N LEU A 290 -30.71 9.74 4.20
CA LEU A 290 -31.33 11.06 4.01
C LEU A 290 -31.66 11.17 2.52
N GLN A 291 -32.95 11.09 2.18
CA GLN A 291 -33.42 11.21 0.80
C GLN A 291 -34.43 12.33 0.66
N GLY A 292 -34.32 13.12 -0.41
CA GLY A 292 -35.32 14.11 -0.77
C GLY A 292 -36.73 13.50 -0.82
N TYR A 293 -37.67 14.13 -0.11
CA TYR A 293 -39.03 13.66 0.07
C TYR A 293 -40.00 14.83 0.02
N ILE A 294 -41.00 14.74 -0.85
CA ILE A 294 -42.09 15.71 -0.93
C ILE A 294 -43.22 15.26 -0.01
N GLU A 295 -43.65 16.10 0.92
CA GLU A 295 -44.80 15.81 1.78
C GLU A 295 -45.68 17.05 1.97
N ASN A 296 -46.99 16.86 2.12
CA ASN A 296 -47.87 17.99 2.42
C ASN A 296 -47.86 18.31 3.91
N GLU A 297 -47.94 19.59 4.26
CA GLU A 297 -48.05 20.05 5.66
C GLU A 297 -49.14 19.31 6.45
N VAL A 298 -50.28 19.04 5.81
CA VAL A 298 -51.42 18.35 6.44
C VAL A 298 -51.11 16.92 6.88
N ASP A 299 -50.14 16.26 6.24
CA ASP A 299 -49.81 14.85 6.43
C ASP A 299 -48.67 14.65 7.45
N MET A 300 -48.02 15.74 7.88
CA MET A 300 -46.88 15.77 8.80
C MET A 300 -47.23 16.09 10.26
N ASN A 301 -48.53 16.19 10.60
CA ASN A 301 -48.98 16.43 11.97
C ASN A 301 -50.23 15.61 12.30
N SER A 302 -50.39 15.28 13.59
CA SER A 302 -51.52 14.51 14.10
C SER A 302 -52.89 15.19 13.91
N ASP A 303 -52.91 16.51 13.85
CA ASP A 303 -54.13 17.30 13.80
C ASP A 303 -54.72 17.42 12.38
N ASN A 304 -53.98 16.96 11.37
CA ASN A 304 -54.33 17.09 9.95
C ASN A 304 -54.66 18.55 9.55
N THR A 305 -53.77 19.48 9.94
CA THR A 305 -53.90 20.92 9.68
C THR A 305 -52.69 21.50 8.95
N CYS A 306 -52.85 22.68 8.35
CA CYS A 306 -51.78 23.43 7.66
C CYS A 306 -51.60 24.80 8.32
N ARG A 307 -51.54 24.80 9.66
CA ARG A 307 -51.43 26.05 10.44
C ARG A 307 -50.02 26.62 10.40
N GLU A 308 -49.05 25.74 10.24
CA GLU A 308 -47.64 26.07 10.22
C GLU A 308 -47.17 26.36 8.78
N ASN A 309 -45.86 26.34 8.55
CA ASN A 309 -45.27 26.38 7.22
C ASN A 309 -44.23 25.25 7.11
N CYS A 310 -43.70 25.00 5.91
CA CYS A 310 -42.70 23.95 5.71
C CYS A 310 -41.49 24.05 6.65
N ALA A 311 -40.99 25.26 6.92
CA ALA A 311 -39.80 25.46 7.77
C ALA A 311 -40.03 25.16 9.25
N HIS A 312 -41.29 25.09 9.71
CA HIS A 312 -41.63 24.66 11.06
C HIS A 312 -41.29 23.17 11.28
N TYR A 313 -41.37 22.35 10.22
CA TYR A 313 -41.14 20.91 10.30
C TYR A 313 -39.64 20.58 10.20
N THR A 314 -38.88 20.97 11.23
CA THR A 314 -37.46 20.59 11.36
C THR A 314 -37.31 19.10 11.69
N LEU A 315 -38.29 18.54 12.40
CA LEU A 315 -38.43 17.10 12.68
C LEU A 315 -39.92 16.75 12.77
N ALA A 316 -40.36 15.79 11.97
CA ALA A 316 -41.75 15.34 11.87
C ALA A 316 -41.81 13.85 11.50
N GLU A 317 -43.02 13.30 11.47
CA GLU A 317 -43.30 11.94 11.01
C GLU A 317 -44.48 11.95 10.05
N HIS A 318 -44.57 10.92 9.21
CA HIS A 318 -45.74 10.72 8.36
C HIS A 318 -46.91 10.22 9.23
N HIS A 319 -48.04 10.95 9.23
CA HIS A 319 -49.20 10.61 10.06
C HIS A 319 -50.36 10.04 9.26
N THR A 320 -50.77 10.73 8.19
CA THR A 320 -51.92 10.32 7.37
C THR A 320 -51.68 10.61 5.90
N CYS A 321 -52.64 10.23 5.06
CA CYS A 321 -52.66 10.65 3.67
C CYS A 321 -54.00 11.32 3.35
N PHE A 322 -54.06 12.62 3.56
CA PHE A 322 -55.28 13.40 3.45
C PHE A 322 -55.88 13.29 2.05
N LYS A 323 -57.11 12.76 1.97
CA LYS A 323 -57.87 12.57 0.73
C LYS A 323 -57.11 11.84 -0.39
N GLU A 324 -56.20 10.93 -0.02
CA GLU A 324 -55.42 10.15 -0.98
C GLU A 324 -54.71 11.04 -2.04
N GLN A 325 -54.20 12.20 -1.62
CA GLN A 325 -53.47 13.14 -2.48
C GLN A 325 -52.11 12.56 -2.94
N PHE A 326 -51.07 13.38 -3.12
CA PHE A 326 -49.78 12.89 -3.62
C PHE A 326 -49.16 11.78 -2.74
N CYS A 327 -49.39 11.82 -1.43
CA CYS A 327 -48.99 10.77 -0.48
C CYS A 327 -49.45 9.35 -0.87
N SER A 328 -50.59 9.19 -1.57
CA SER A 328 -51.08 7.87 -2.03
C SER A 328 -50.33 7.37 -3.27
N LYS A 329 -49.64 8.28 -3.96
CA LYS A 329 -48.91 8.05 -5.21
C LYS A 329 -47.42 7.84 -4.98
N GLN A 330 -46.94 7.87 -3.74
CA GLN A 330 -45.54 7.62 -3.42
C GLN A 330 -45.44 6.71 -2.20
N PRO A 331 -44.32 5.99 -2.02
CA PRO A 331 -44.05 5.31 -0.75
C PRO A 331 -43.95 6.34 0.37
N ALA A 332 -44.65 6.13 1.47
CA ALA A 332 -44.51 6.97 2.66
C ALA A 332 -43.07 6.93 3.20
N CYS A 333 -42.64 8.00 3.87
CA CYS A 333 -41.46 7.96 4.72
C CYS A 333 -41.81 7.22 6.03
N LYS A 334 -41.20 6.07 6.29
CA LYS A 334 -41.57 5.24 7.45
C LYS A 334 -40.82 5.56 8.73
N GLY A 335 -39.77 6.37 8.64
CA GLY A 335 -39.03 6.87 9.79
C GLY A 335 -39.34 8.35 10.02
N ARG A 336 -38.31 9.19 9.94
CA ARG A 336 -38.36 10.60 10.32
C ARG A 336 -38.31 11.49 9.08
N ILE A 337 -39.13 12.55 9.09
CA ILE A 337 -39.11 13.63 8.11
C ILE A 337 -38.35 14.80 8.75
N ILE A 338 -37.33 15.31 8.07
CA ILE A 338 -36.33 16.22 8.64
C ILE A 338 -36.10 17.39 7.69
N ASP A 339 -35.82 18.57 8.24
CA ASP A 339 -35.36 19.76 7.51
C ASP A 339 -36.22 20.13 6.28
N CYS A 340 -37.52 20.25 6.48
CA CYS A 340 -38.47 20.64 5.44
C CYS A 340 -38.32 22.11 5.01
N ASN A 341 -38.42 22.34 3.71
CA ASN A 341 -38.36 23.68 3.11
C ASN A 341 -39.44 23.87 2.04
N TYR A 342 -39.95 25.08 1.94
CA TYR A 342 -40.84 25.49 0.85
C TYR A 342 -40.01 25.98 -0.34
N ILE A 343 -40.33 25.52 -1.55
CA ILE A 343 -39.65 25.94 -2.79
C ILE A 343 -40.62 26.67 -3.72
N ASP A 344 -41.75 26.03 -4.04
CA ASP A 344 -42.83 26.61 -4.85
C ASP A 344 -44.15 25.88 -4.55
N SER A 345 -45.29 26.45 -4.94
CA SER A 345 -46.61 25.88 -4.71
C SER A 345 -46.90 24.66 -5.58
N ASP A 346 -46.48 24.69 -6.84
CA ASP A 346 -46.87 23.71 -7.85
C ASP A 346 -45.64 23.08 -8.52
N MET A 347 -45.70 21.78 -8.77
CA MET A 347 -44.58 21.02 -9.33
C MET A 347 -45.01 19.80 -10.17
N TRP A 348 -44.12 19.39 -11.07
CA TRP A 348 -44.17 18.14 -11.82
C TRP A 348 -43.09 17.20 -11.32
N ILE A 349 -43.51 16.03 -10.84
CA ILE A 349 -42.60 15.04 -10.27
C ILE A 349 -42.48 13.86 -11.23
N CYS A 350 -41.23 13.53 -11.60
CA CYS A 350 -40.93 12.26 -12.22
C CYS A 350 -40.56 11.23 -11.15
N ARG A 351 -41.50 10.32 -10.87
CA ARG A 351 -41.28 9.24 -9.89
C ARG A 351 -40.34 8.18 -10.45
N ALA A 352 -39.47 7.67 -9.57
CA ALA A 352 -38.61 6.56 -9.90
C ALA A 352 -39.40 5.23 -10.09
N GLY A 353 -38.72 4.22 -10.63
CA GLY A 353 -39.28 2.86 -10.76
C GLY A 353 -39.58 2.22 -9.39
N GLU A 354 -40.51 1.25 -9.34
CA GLU A 354 -40.91 0.59 -8.07
C GLU A 354 -39.78 -0.17 -7.40
N ASN A 355 -38.85 -0.71 -8.19
CA ASN A 355 -37.66 -1.39 -7.70
C ASN A 355 -36.46 -0.45 -7.54
N SER A 356 -36.66 0.86 -7.69
CA SER A 356 -35.58 1.84 -7.53
C SER A 356 -35.30 2.10 -6.06
N LYS A 357 -34.03 2.35 -5.75
CA LYS A 357 -33.61 2.89 -4.45
C LYS A 357 -33.98 4.37 -4.30
N ARG A 358 -34.27 5.06 -5.42
CA ARG A 358 -34.66 6.47 -5.52
C ARG A 358 -36.17 6.63 -5.37
N ARG A 359 -36.63 7.79 -4.92
CA ARG A 359 -38.05 8.20 -4.90
C ARG A 359 -38.40 8.98 -6.17
N TYR A 360 -37.49 9.85 -6.61
CA TYR A 360 -37.67 10.71 -7.79
C TYR A 360 -36.48 10.60 -8.75
N GLU A 361 -36.74 10.77 -10.04
CA GLU A 361 -35.68 10.98 -11.04
C GLU A 361 -35.35 12.47 -11.15
N TRP A 362 -36.38 13.31 -11.15
CA TRP A 362 -36.29 14.77 -11.14
C TRP A 362 -37.61 15.39 -10.66
N ILE A 363 -37.54 16.65 -10.24
CA ILE A 363 -38.70 17.48 -9.85
C ILE A 363 -38.57 18.82 -10.57
N GLU A 364 -39.63 19.28 -11.24
CA GLU A 364 -39.68 20.57 -11.91
C GLU A 364 -40.76 21.44 -11.28
N TYR A 365 -40.37 22.61 -10.78
CA TYR A 365 -41.28 23.59 -10.17
C TYR A 365 -41.80 24.58 -11.22
N GLU A 366 -42.98 25.16 -10.97
CA GLU A 366 -43.60 26.11 -11.90
C GLU A 366 -42.78 27.39 -12.14
N ASN A 367 -42.00 27.85 -11.15
CA ASN A 367 -41.03 28.92 -11.33
C ASN A 367 -39.83 28.57 -12.26
N GLY A 368 -39.77 27.36 -12.81
CA GLY A 368 -38.73 26.89 -13.72
C GLY A 368 -37.50 26.29 -13.02
N ARG A 369 -37.48 26.20 -11.69
CA ARG A 369 -36.42 25.48 -10.97
C ARG A 369 -36.57 23.97 -11.15
N VAL A 370 -35.48 23.31 -11.49
CA VAL A 370 -35.44 21.84 -11.64
C VAL A 370 -34.47 21.27 -10.63
N LEU A 371 -34.91 20.24 -9.90
CA LEU A 371 -34.10 19.39 -9.05
C LEU A 371 -33.80 18.08 -9.77
N GLY A 372 -32.52 17.73 -9.88
CA GLY A 372 -32.07 16.60 -10.68
C GLY A 372 -32.01 16.93 -12.17
N LYS A 373 -31.93 15.90 -13.01
CA LYS A 373 -31.78 16.05 -14.47
C LYS A 373 -33.11 15.78 -15.17
N ALA A 374 -33.82 16.86 -15.52
CA ALA A 374 -35.04 16.77 -16.31
C ALA A 374 -34.80 16.03 -17.63
N GLY A 375 -35.74 15.15 -17.98
CA GLY A 375 -35.63 14.29 -19.16
C GLY A 375 -36.86 13.41 -19.33
N SER A 376 -36.73 12.34 -20.11
CA SER A 376 -37.83 11.39 -20.31
C SER A 376 -38.27 10.79 -18.97
N CYS A 377 -39.58 10.81 -18.71
CA CYS A 377 -40.16 10.20 -17.52
C CYS A 377 -41.01 8.97 -17.91
N PRO A 378 -40.47 7.74 -17.83
CA PRO A 378 -41.14 6.54 -18.35
C PRO A 378 -42.51 6.26 -17.71
N ARG A 379 -42.70 6.66 -16.45
CA ARG A 379 -43.95 6.47 -15.70
C ARG A 379 -44.92 7.65 -15.84
N GLY A 380 -44.59 8.63 -16.66
CA GLY A 380 -45.28 9.90 -16.74
C GLY A 380 -45.00 10.79 -15.53
N THR A 381 -45.22 12.09 -15.72
CA THR A 381 -45.08 13.10 -14.67
C THR A 381 -46.35 13.16 -13.83
N THR A 382 -46.21 13.30 -12.51
CA THR A 382 -47.32 13.57 -11.61
C THR A 382 -47.33 15.05 -11.27
N LYS A 383 -48.41 15.76 -11.62
CA LYS A 383 -48.61 17.15 -11.19
C LYS A 383 -49.08 17.17 -9.73
N VAL A 384 -48.48 18.04 -8.94
CA VAL A 384 -48.72 18.20 -7.50
C VAL A 384 -48.91 19.68 -7.22
N ASP A 385 -50.09 20.03 -6.71
CA ASP A 385 -50.53 21.42 -6.54
C ASP A 385 -50.84 21.70 -5.06
N SER A 386 -50.32 22.82 -4.56
CA SER A 386 -50.70 23.31 -3.23
C SER A 386 -52.13 23.85 -3.24
N TRP A 387 -52.81 23.85 -2.10
CA TRP A 387 -54.26 24.13 -2.07
C TRP A 387 -54.72 24.86 -0.82
N TRP A 388 -55.88 25.49 -0.89
CA TRP A 388 -56.47 26.24 0.21
C TRP A 388 -57.56 25.43 0.93
N LYS A 389 -57.44 25.29 2.25
CA LYS A 389 -58.50 24.80 3.13
C LYS A 389 -59.38 25.97 3.58
N TRP A 390 -60.67 25.91 3.22
CA TRP A 390 -61.67 26.95 3.52
C TRP A 390 -61.28 28.38 3.12
N ASN A 391 -60.40 28.54 2.10
CA ASN A 391 -59.83 29.82 1.67
C ASN A 391 -59.08 30.61 2.78
N LEU A 392 -58.70 29.95 3.88
CA LEU A 392 -58.07 30.60 5.05
C LEU A 392 -56.72 29.97 5.44
N LEU A 393 -56.52 28.68 5.20
CA LEU A 393 -55.24 28.01 5.43
C LEU A 393 -54.69 27.47 4.11
N HIS A 394 -53.47 27.85 3.76
CA HIS A 394 -52.76 27.31 2.61
C HIS A 394 -52.00 26.04 3.02
N CYS A 395 -52.22 24.95 2.30
CA CYS A 395 -51.54 23.68 2.52
C CYS A 395 -50.51 23.47 1.43
N SER A 396 -49.25 23.70 1.77
CA SER A 396 -48.13 23.63 0.82
C SER A 396 -47.56 22.22 0.78
N TYR A 397 -46.97 21.86 -0.36
CA TYR A 397 -46.06 20.73 -0.43
C TYR A 397 -44.63 21.19 -0.09
N CYS A 398 -44.00 20.45 0.82
CA CYS A 398 -42.68 20.74 1.35
C CYS A 398 -41.66 19.78 0.76
N MET A 399 -40.47 20.29 0.42
CA MET A 399 -39.30 19.46 0.13
C MET A 399 -38.52 19.23 1.41
N CYS A 400 -38.49 17.98 1.86
CA CYS A 400 -37.89 17.53 3.11
C CYS A 400 -36.83 16.47 2.85
N LEU A 401 -36.16 16.02 3.91
CA LEU A 401 -35.35 14.81 3.94
C LEU A 401 -36.09 13.71 4.67
N CYS A 402 -36.12 12.52 4.10
CA CYS A 402 -36.64 11.32 4.72
C CYS A 402 -35.48 10.45 5.21
N GLU A 403 -35.47 10.21 6.51
CA GLU A 403 -34.73 9.11 7.12
C GLU A 403 -35.68 7.91 7.24
N ASP A 404 -35.50 6.92 6.37
CA ASP A 404 -36.41 5.78 6.30
C ASP A 404 -36.20 4.80 7.47
N ASP A 405 -37.09 3.83 7.64
CA ASP A 405 -36.95 2.80 8.67
C ASP A 405 -35.85 1.76 8.32
N ILE A 406 -35.40 0.98 9.31
CA ILE A 406 -34.35 -0.04 9.10
C ILE A 406 -34.80 -1.20 8.20
N GLY A 407 -36.11 -1.41 8.04
CA GLY A 407 -36.66 -2.43 7.15
C GLY A 407 -36.49 -2.10 5.68
N SER A 408 -36.30 -0.82 5.35
CA SER A 408 -36.27 -0.32 3.98
C SER A 408 -34.95 0.38 3.60
N SER A 409 -34.02 0.54 4.55
CA SER A 409 -32.72 1.19 4.39
C SER A 409 -31.53 0.22 4.55
N GLU A 410 -30.41 0.55 3.90
CA GLU A 410 -29.14 -0.21 3.96
C GLU A 410 -28.05 0.72 4.47
N ARG A 411 -27.97 0.93 5.79
CA ARG A 411 -27.13 1.97 6.41
C ARG A 411 -26.45 1.52 7.72
N THR A 412 -26.14 0.22 7.80
CA THR A 412 -25.61 -0.41 9.01
C THR A 412 -24.14 -0.81 8.83
N PHE A 413 -23.31 -0.54 9.83
CA PHE A 413 -21.88 -0.90 9.86
C PHE A 413 -21.62 -1.86 11.02
N SER A 414 -20.83 -2.91 10.78
CA SER A 414 -20.43 -3.85 11.83
C SER A 414 -19.38 -3.24 12.76
N LEU A 415 -19.54 -3.47 14.07
CA LEU A 415 -18.59 -3.09 15.12
C LEU A 415 -17.73 -4.28 15.59
N ARG A 416 -17.88 -5.46 14.95
CA ARG A 416 -17.12 -6.66 15.31
C ARG A 416 -15.66 -6.52 14.91
N ASP A 417 -14.78 -7.04 15.75
CA ASP A 417 -13.36 -7.06 15.50
C ASP A 417 -12.98 -8.12 14.46
N VAL A 418 -12.02 -7.75 13.61
CA VAL A 418 -11.48 -8.65 12.58
C VAL A 418 -9.99 -8.76 12.82
N ILE A 419 -9.54 -9.94 13.24
CA ILE A 419 -8.18 -10.18 13.74
C ILE A 419 -7.58 -11.35 12.98
N ALA A 420 -6.33 -11.22 12.56
CA ALA A 420 -5.55 -12.31 11.97
C ALA A 420 -5.27 -13.39 13.03
N ASP A 421 -5.00 -14.62 12.63
CA ASP A 421 -4.65 -15.70 13.56
C ASP A 421 -3.21 -15.52 14.14
N ILE A 422 -3.08 -14.58 15.07
CA ILE A 422 -1.82 -14.20 15.70
C ILE A 422 -1.19 -15.33 16.50
N ASN A 423 -1.97 -16.30 16.97
CA ASN A 423 -1.48 -17.47 17.69
C ASN A 423 -0.73 -18.42 16.76
N ASN A 424 -1.11 -18.45 15.48
CA ASN A 424 -0.41 -19.16 14.42
C ASN A 424 0.52 -18.24 13.62
N ASN A 425 1.02 -17.17 14.25
CA ASN A 425 2.00 -16.24 13.69
C ASN A 425 1.54 -15.55 12.40
N LYS A 426 0.23 -15.32 12.25
CA LYS A 426 -0.33 -14.61 11.10
C LYS A 426 -0.50 -13.11 11.35
N VAL A 427 -0.40 -12.35 10.27
CA VAL A 427 -0.47 -10.89 10.24
C VAL A 427 -1.44 -10.44 9.16
N VAL A 428 -1.94 -9.21 9.27
CA VAL A 428 -2.79 -8.61 8.23
C VAL A 428 -1.94 -8.33 6.99
N THR A 429 -2.40 -8.77 5.84
CA THR A 429 -1.79 -8.53 4.52
C THR A 429 -2.68 -7.73 3.59
N GLY A 430 -3.97 -7.57 3.90
CA GLY A 430 -4.90 -6.81 3.09
C GLY A 430 -6.11 -6.37 3.88
N LEU A 431 -6.84 -5.39 3.35
CA LEU A 431 -8.03 -4.81 3.96
C LEU A 431 -9.05 -4.47 2.87
N ARG A 432 -10.33 -4.63 3.17
CA ARG A 432 -11.41 -4.09 2.35
C ARG A 432 -12.67 -3.89 3.17
N LEU A 433 -13.56 -3.05 2.65
CA LEU A 433 -14.96 -2.97 3.08
C LEU A 433 -15.78 -3.90 2.19
N VAL A 434 -16.72 -4.63 2.76
CA VAL A 434 -17.64 -5.50 2.02
C VAL A 434 -19.04 -5.30 2.57
N LYS A 435 -20.02 -5.20 1.69
CA LYS A 435 -21.43 -5.23 2.09
C LYS A 435 -21.97 -6.64 1.97
N HIS A 436 -22.60 -7.13 3.03
CA HIS A 436 -23.35 -8.37 3.02
C HIS A 436 -24.75 -8.13 3.59
N GLY A 437 -25.78 -8.36 2.77
CA GLY A 437 -27.13 -7.93 3.11
C GLY A 437 -27.16 -6.41 3.33
N ARG A 438 -27.58 -6.00 4.53
CA ARG A 438 -27.72 -4.58 4.92
C ARG A 438 -26.52 -4.03 5.71
N VAL A 439 -25.51 -4.86 5.96
CA VAL A 439 -24.40 -4.54 6.86
C VAL A 439 -23.09 -4.40 6.07
N PHE A 440 -22.39 -3.29 6.29
CA PHE A 440 -21.02 -3.07 5.88
C PHE A 440 -20.06 -3.67 6.90
N HIS A 441 -19.12 -4.46 6.44
CA HIS A 441 -18.14 -5.17 7.24
C HIS A 441 -16.73 -4.80 6.82
N LEU A 442 -15.83 -4.72 7.80
CA LEU A 442 -14.40 -4.84 7.52
C LEU A 442 -14.07 -6.30 7.22
N GLN A 443 -13.13 -6.51 6.30
CA GLN A 443 -12.56 -7.82 6.03
C GLN A 443 -11.06 -7.68 5.80
N ILE A 444 -10.28 -8.59 6.38
CA ILE A 444 -8.82 -8.62 6.21
C ILE A 444 -8.39 -9.84 5.40
N SER A 445 -7.28 -9.70 4.70
CA SER A 445 -6.45 -10.82 4.25
C SER A 445 -5.39 -11.08 5.31
N GLU A 446 -5.07 -12.35 5.56
CA GLU A 446 -4.01 -12.72 6.49
C GLU A 446 -2.92 -13.55 5.79
N GLY A 447 -1.67 -13.36 6.20
CA GLY A 447 -0.50 -14.09 5.74
C GLY A 447 0.38 -14.52 6.91
N THR A 448 1.33 -15.41 6.68
CA THR A 448 2.24 -15.91 7.74
C THR A 448 3.46 -15.01 7.83
N LEU A 449 3.75 -14.50 9.03
CA LEU A 449 4.98 -13.77 9.30
C LEU A 449 6.15 -14.75 9.37
N GLY A 450 7.18 -14.49 8.59
CA GLY A 450 8.47 -15.15 8.65
C GLY A 450 9.54 -14.24 9.24
N GLU A 451 10.76 -14.76 9.28
CA GLU A 451 11.92 -14.01 9.74
C GLU A 451 12.08 -12.69 8.99
N ARG A 452 12.56 -11.68 9.70
CA ARG A 452 12.91 -10.35 9.16
C ARG A 452 11.77 -9.62 8.44
N GLY A 453 10.54 -9.90 8.87
CA GLY A 453 9.36 -9.25 8.31
C GLY A 453 8.97 -9.78 6.94
N SER A 454 9.48 -10.94 6.54
CA SER A 454 8.95 -11.68 5.39
C SER A 454 7.50 -12.06 5.65
N VAL A 455 6.67 -12.00 4.61
CA VAL A 455 5.26 -12.40 4.71
C VAL A 455 4.92 -13.32 3.56
N SER A 456 4.57 -14.56 3.88
CA SER A 456 4.00 -15.47 2.89
C SER A 456 2.54 -15.08 2.65
N PRO A 457 2.11 -14.90 1.39
CA PRO A 457 0.72 -14.60 1.09
C PRO A 457 -0.21 -15.64 1.67
N GLY A 458 -1.38 -15.22 2.12
CA GLY A 458 -2.44 -16.14 2.55
C GLY A 458 -3.75 -15.84 1.87
N SER A 459 -4.83 -15.77 2.64
CA SER A 459 -6.18 -15.64 2.10
C SER A 459 -7.03 -14.71 2.93
N TRP A 460 -8.10 -14.23 2.30
CA TRP A 460 -9.14 -13.45 2.97
C TRP A 460 -9.77 -14.26 4.10
N VAL A 461 -9.76 -13.70 5.30
CA VAL A 461 -10.42 -14.28 6.48
C VAL A 461 -11.93 -14.35 6.19
N PRO A 462 -12.61 -15.47 6.50
CA PRO A 462 -14.04 -15.59 6.30
C PRO A 462 -14.82 -14.44 6.95
N LEU A 463 -15.77 -13.88 6.21
CA LEU A 463 -16.58 -12.76 6.69
C LEU A 463 -17.42 -13.20 7.90
N GLN A 464 -17.38 -12.43 8.98
CA GLN A 464 -18.26 -12.61 10.16
C GLN A 464 -19.66 -12.04 9.90
N LYS A 465 -20.37 -12.67 8.98
CA LYS A 465 -21.72 -12.26 8.56
C LYS A 465 -22.77 -12.54 9.65
N PHE A 466 -23.71 -11.61 9.80
CA PHE A 466 -24.89 -11.69 10.66
C PHE A 466 -26.01 -10.82 10.07
N ASP A 467 -27.26 -11.08 10.44
CA ASP A 467 -28.37 -10.16 10.20
C ASP A 467 -28.68 -9.34 11.46
N VAL A 468 -29.11 -8.10 11.27
CA VAL A 468 -29.50 -7.19 12.37
C VAL A 468 -30.72 -7.69 13.15
N THR A 469 -31.50 -8.62 12.58
CA THR A 469 -32.67 -9.26 13.20
C THR A 469 -32.36 -10.57 13.91
N ASP A 470 -31.11 -11.06 13.82
CA ASP A 470 -30.72 -12.31 14.48
C ASP A 470 -30.78 -12.16 16.03
N PRO A 471 -31.24 -13.19 16.76
CA PRO A 471 -31.30 -13.15 18.22
C PRO A 471 -29.92 -12.89 18.86
N GLY A 472 -29.84 -11.89 19.74
CA GLY A 472 -28.64 -11.55 20.48
C GLY A 472 -27.73 -10.51 19.81
N ILE A 473 -28.00 -10.14 18.56
CA ILE A 473 -27.31 -9.05 17.87
C ILE A 473 -27.89 -7.70 18.32
N ARG A 474 -27.03 -6.77 18.75
CA ARG A 474 -27.47 -5.49 19.33
C ARG A 474 -26.81 -4.28 18.68
N ASP A 475 -27.61 -3.25 18.42
CA ASP A 475 -27.14 -1.92 18.01
C ASP A 475 -26.27 -1.29 19.12
N GLY A 476 -25.20 -0.61 18.72
CA GLY A 476 -24.15 -0.07 19.58
C GLY A 476 -23.17 -1.10 20.16
N VAL A 477 -23.39 -2.40 19.93
CA VAL A 477 -22.51 -3.50 20.40
C VAL A 477 -21.96 -4.30 19.23
N ASP A 478 -22.82 -4.89 18.40
CA ASP A 478 -22.44 -5.70 17.24
C ASP A 478 -22.40 -4.89 15.94
N TYR A 479 -23.26 -3.87 15.85
CA TYR A 479 -23.40 -2.99 14.69
C TYR A 479 -23.79 -1.57 15.12
N HIS A 480 -23.69 -0.63 14.19
CA HIS A 480 -24.23 0.72 14.27
C HIS A 480 -25.11 0.99 13.06
N THR A 481 -26.36 1.39 13.27
CA THR A 481 -27.23 1.89 12.20
C THR A 481 -27.16 3.41 12.15
N MET A 482 -26.75 3.96 11.00
CA MET A 482 -26.66 5.40 10.83
C MET A 482 -28.04 6.06 10.99
N SER A 483 -28.03 7.24 11.62
CA SER A 483 -29.16 8.16 11.73
C SER A 483 -28.69 9.57 11.41
N TYR A 484 -29.61 10.52 11.25
CA TYR A 484 -29.33 11.93 11.03
C TYR A 484 -28.26 12.43 12.03
N GLU A 485 -28.40 12.14 13.32
CA GLU A 485 -27.46 12.61 14.34
C GLU A 485 -26.18 11.78 14.44
N ARG A 486 -26.13 10.58 13.84
CA ARG A 486 -25.04 9.60 14.01
C ARG A 486 -24.61 9.01 12.66
N ARG A 487 -24.20 9.91 11.76
CA ARG A 487 -23.83 9.64 10.35
C ARG A 487 -22.37 9.95 10.03
N ALA A 488 -21.57 10.32 11.01
CA ALA A 488 -20.17 10.64 10.82
C ALA A 488 -19.30 9.38 10.82
N ILE A 489 -18.29 9.36 9.94
CA ILE A 489 -17.18 8.40 9.97
C ILE A 489 -15.87 9.17 10.05
N ASP A 490 -14.96 8.68 10.89
CA ASP A 490 -13.64 9.30 11.03
C ASP A 490 -12.68 8.85 9.94
N LEU A 491 -11.94 9.83 9.42
CA LEU A 491 -10.94 9.66 8.38
C LEU A 491 -9.57 9.59 9.05
N ASP A 492 -9.34 8.50 9.78
CA ASP A 492 -8.11 8.28 10.54
C ASP A 492 -7.11 7.42 9.78
N GLU A 493 -5.87 7.88 9.80
CA GLU A 493 -4.69 7.15 9.35
C GLU A 493 -3.89 6.69 10.57
N LEU A 494 -3.97 5.40 10.92
CA LEU A 494 -3.35 4.85 12.12
C LEU A 494 -2.15 3.97 11.79
N ASP A 495 -1.09 4.09 12.58
CA ASP A 495 0.12 3.29 12.42
C ASP A 495 0.60 2.69 13.75
N SER A 496 1.17 1.49 13.66
CA SER A 496 1.74 0.81 14.82
C SER A 496 3.03 1.49 15.28
N PRO A 497 3.28 1.54 16.60
CA PRO A 497 4.56 2.02 17.11
C PRO A 497 5.71 1.12 16.68
N THR A 498 6.94 1.62 16.86
CA THR A 498 8.15 0.85 16.55
C THR A 498 8.15 -0.50 17.28
N GLY A 499 8.41 -1.58 16.52
CA GLY A 499 8.48 -2.95 17.05
C GLY A 499 7.13 -3.65 17.10
N TYR A 500 6.08 -3.03 16.56
CA TYR A 500 4.74 -3.58 16.44
C TYR A 500 4.28 -3.58 14.97
N ILE A 501 3.31 -4.44 14.67
CA ILE A 501 2.72 -4.61 13.33
C ILE A 501 1.20 -4.73 13.40
N LEU A 502 0.55 -4.55 12.25
CA LEU A 502 -0.89 -4.65 12.10
C LEU A 502 -1.36 -6.11 12.18
N THR A 503 -2.32 -6.36 13.07
CA THR A 503 -2.89 -7.71 13.30
C THR A 503 -4.41 -7.76 13.32
N GLY A 504 -5.08 -6.62 13.23
CA GLY A 504 -6.53 -6.58 13.15
C GLY A 504 -7.05 -5.17 13.01
N VAL A 505 -8.35 -5.06 12.77
CA VAL A 505 -9.07 -3.80 12.58
C VAL A 505 -10.48 -3.92 13.17
N ARG A 506 -11.09 -2.80 13.56
CA ARG A 506 -12.50 -2.75 13.92
C ARG A 506 -13.04 -1.33 13.76
N PHE A 507 -14.37 -1.22 13.75
CA PHE A 507 -15.04 0.04 14.03
C PHE A 507 -15.52 0.07 15.48
N ARG A 508 -15.57 1.27 16.05
CA ARG A 508 -16.15 1.55 17.37
C ARG A 508 -16.96 2.84 17.32
N MET A 509 -18.04 2.92 18.08
CA MET A 509 -18.75 4.19 18.27
C MET A 509 -18.10 4.99 19.41
N ILE A 510 -17.78 6.25 19.15
CA ILE A 510 -17.47 7.25 20.18
C ILE A 510 -18.32 8.48 19.85
N GLY A 511 -19.23 8.84 20.77
CA GLY A 511 -20.25 9.86 20.49
C GLY A 511 -21.10 9.50 19.25
N ALA A 512 -21.13 10.42 18.28
CA ALA A 512 -21.87 10.31 17.04
C ALA A 512 -21.06 9.72 15.86
N HIS A 513 -19.78 9.40 16.08
CA HIS A 513 -18.84 9.03 15.03
C HIS A 513 -18.53 7.54 15.04
N LEU A 514 -18.37 6.99 13.83
CA LEU A 514 -17.80 5.68 13.60
C LEU A 514 -16.26 5.79 13.52
N HIS A 515 -15.59 5.44 14.61
CA HIS A 515 -14.14 5.47 14.74
C HIS A 515 -13.51 4.19 14.19
N PHE A 516 -12.44 4.32 13.41
CA PHE A 516 -11.63 3.20 12.96
C PHE A 516 -10.50 2.93 13.95
N GLU A 517 -10.29 1.66 14.31
CA GLU A 517 -9.21 1.24 15.20
C GLU A 517 -8.38 0.12 14.57
N ILE A 518 -7.08 0.12 14.87
CA ILE A 518 -6.17 -0.97 14.47
C ILE A 518 -5.71 -1.75 15.69
N ARG A 519 -5.54 -3.06 15.53
CA ARG A 519 -4.91 -3.92 16.53
C ARG A 519 -3.43 -4.05 16.20
N SER A 520 -2.61 -3.60 17.15
CA SER A 520 -1.15 -3.62 17.05
C SER A 520 -0.56 -4.71 17.93
N THR A 521 0.31 -5.54 17.37
CA THR A 521 0.96 -6.65 18.10
C THR A 521 2.48 -6.54 18.00
N PRO A 522 3.20 -6.63 19.13
CA PRO A 522 4.66 -6.58 19.09
C PRO A 522 5.23 -7.84 18.44
N PHE A 523 6.32 -7.67 17.70
CA PHE A 523 7.00 -8.75 17.01
C PHE A 523 8.52 -8.60 17.10
N ASN A 524 9.22 -9.72 17.04
CA ASN A 524 10.67 -9.72 16.84
C ASN A 524 10.95 -9.72 15.34
N TYR A 525 11.53 -8.63 14.84
CA TYR A 525 11.88 -8.50 13.42
C TYR A 525 12.78 -9.65 12.98
N THR A 526 13.92 -9.88 13.65
CA THR A 526 14.88 -10.92 13.26
C THR A 526 14.25 -12.30 13.17
N THR A 527 13.51 -12.74 14.19
CA THR A 527 12.96 -14.10 14.24
C THR A 527 11.58 -14.24 13.60
N GLY A 528 10.93 -13.13 13.24
CA GLY A 528 9.57 -13.15 12.68
C GLY A 528 8.48 -13.62 13.65
N ARG A 529 8.70 -13.51 14.97
CA ARG A 529 7.77 -14.07 15.98
C ARG A 529 6.91 -12.99 16.61
N LEU A 530 5.60 -13.19 16.60
CA LEU A 530 4.64 -12.36 17.31
C LEU A 530 4.63 -12.62 18.82
N ALA A 531 4.21 -11.63 19.59
CA ALA A 531 3.91 -11.75 21.01
C ALA A 531 2.43 -11.42 21.29
N PRO A 532 1.49 -12.36 21.04
CA PRO A 532 0.04 -12.14 21.12
C PRO A 532 -0.46 -11.61 22.47
N GLY A 533 0.17 -12.03 23.57
CA GLY A 533 -0.21 -11.59 24.92
C GLY A 533 0.05 -10.11 25.22
N ARG A 534 0.66 -9.37 24.28
CA ARG A 534 0.98 -7.93 24.40
C ARG A 534 0.33 -7.09 23.30
N SER A 535 -0.67 -7.63 22.59
CA SER A 535 -1.45 -6.86 21.63
C SER A 535 -2.28 -5.76 22.30
N HIS A 536 -2.49 -4.65 21.62
CA HIS A 536 -3.37 -3.58 22.06
C HIS A 536 -4.07 -2.91 20.86
N TRP A 537 -5.18 -2.24 21.12
CA TRP A 537 -5.89 -1.42 20.14
C TRP A 537 -5.30 0.00 20.13
N ILE A 538 -5.14 0.55 18.93
CA ILE A 538 -4.72 1.93 18.68
C ILE A 538 -5.93 2.62 18.04
N SER A 539 -6.24 3.80 18.57
CA SER A 539 -7.36 4.64 18.17
C SER A 539 -6.91 6.11 18.17
N ASN A 540 -7.58 6.94 17.38
CA ASN A 540 -7.58 8.38 17.58
C ASN A 540 -8.87 8.73 18.36
N ASP A 541 -8.74 9.09 19.62
CA ASP A 541 -9.87 9.38 20.51
C ASP A 541 -10.22 10.88 20.57
N ASN A 542 -9.71 11.69 19.63
CA ASN A 542 -10.15 13.07 19.47
C ASN A 542 -11.66 13.10 19.22
N THR A 543 -12.37 13.97 19.92
CA THR A 543 -13.83 14.16 19.81
C THR A 543 -14.16 15.64 19.66
N GLU A 544 -15.36 15.96 19.21
CA GLU A 544 -15.82 17.36 19.07
C GLU A 544 -15.72 18.17 20.38
N GLY A 545 -15.81 17.51 21.53
CA GLY A 545 -15.68 18.13 22.85
C GLY A 545 -14.29 18.04 23.49
N GLY A 546 -13.29 17.54 22.77
CA GLY A 546 -11.91 17.41 23.26
C GLY A 546 -11.09 18.70 23.14
N ASP A 547 -9.88 18.69 23.71
CA ASP A 547 -8.94 19.82 23.65
C ASP A 547 -8.52 20.16 22.21
N VAL A 548 -8.47 19.15 21.33
CA VAL A 548 -8.22 19.28 19.90
C VAL A 548 -9.35 18.56 19.15
N PRO A 549 -10.41 19.28 18.75
CA PRO A 549 -11.52 18.68 18.04
C PRO A 549 -11.14 18.36 16.59
N ARG A 550 -11.71 17.27 16.07
CA ARG A 550 -11.56 16.86 14.67
C ARG A 550 -12.12 17.93 13.74
N THR A 551 -11.61 17.97 12.51
CA THR A 551 -12.13 18.89 11.48
C THR A 551 -13.04 18.18 10.49
N GLU A 552 -14.20 18.76 10.23
CA GLU A 552 -15.16 18.24 9.25
C GLU A 552 -14.65 18.45 7.81
N LEU A 553 -14.63 17.37 7.02
CA LEU A 553 -14.46 17.43 5.57
C LEU A 553 -15.82 17.67 4.91
N LYS A 554 -16.10 18.94 4.59
CA LYS A 554 -17.38 19.35 4.01
C LYS A 554 -17.50 19.01 2.54
N LEU A 555 -18.56 18.28 2.18
CA LEU A 555 -18.93 18.03 0.80
C LEU A 555 -19.63 19.26 0.20
N HIS A 556 -19.02 19.86 -0.83
CA HIS A 556 -19.57 21.03 -1.50
C HIS A 556 -20.33 20.65 -2.77
N LYS A 557 -21.67 20.78 -2.73
CA LYS A 557 -22.60 20.39 -3.81
C LYS A 557 -22.36 18.96 -4.29
N PRO A 558 -22.43 17.94 -3.41
CA PRO A 558 -22.07 16.58 -3.78
C PRO A 558 -23.06 15.96 -4.80
N ASP A 559 -22.61 15.61 -5.99
CA ASP A 559 -23.36 14.72 -6.91
C ASP A 559 -22.88 13.26 -6.76
N ILE A 560 -23.53 12.33 -7.44
CA ILE A 560 -23.18 10.92 -7.48
C ILE A 560 -21.72 10.76 -7.98
N PRO A 561 -20.83 10.12 -7.21
CA PRO A 561 -19.40 10.09 -7.52
C PRO A 561 -19.07 9.36 -8.82
N THR A 562 -19.87 8.37 -9.22
CA THR A 562 -19.70 7.61 -10.47
C THR A 562 -20.01 8.42 -11.74
N ARG A 563 -20.58 9.62 -11.61
CA ARG A 563 -20.77 10.58 -12.72
C ARG A 563 -19.52 11.42 -13.00
N SER A 564 -18.50 11.35 -12.14
CA SER A 564 -17.24 12.09 -12.30
C SER A 564 -16.53 11.66 -13.59
N THR A 565 -15.98 12.61 -14.35
CA THR A 565 -15.32 12.35 -15.63
C THR A 565 -13.84 11.96 -15.50
N GLY A 566 -13.28 12.04 -14.29
CA GLY A 566 -11.89 11.72 -14.00
C GLY A 566 -11.75 11.06 -12.63
N ALA A 567 -10.56 10.54 -12.36
CA ALA A 567 -10.24 9.92 -11.08
C ALA A 567 -10.33 10.96 -9.94
N LEU A 568 -10.82 10.52 -8.79
CA LEU A 568 -10.97 11.32 -7.60
C LEU A 568 -9.71 11.17 -6.73
N PRO A 569 -8.97 12.27 -6.47
CA PRO A 569 -7.78 12.24 -5.63
C PRO A 569 -8.15 12.03 -4.16
N VAL A 570 -7.15 11.70 -3.33
CA VAL A 570 -7.31 11.69 -1.87
C VAL A 570 -7.33 13.14 -1.39
N ASP A 571 -8.47 13.59 -0.86
CA ASP A 571 -8.67 14.96 -0.36
C ASP A 571 -8.73 15.04 1.17
N SER A 572 -8.89 13.91 1.85
CA SER A 572 -8.87 13.81 3.30
C SER A 572 -7.46 13.84 3.90
N LYS A 573 -7.40 14.24 5.17
CA LYS A 573 -6.23 14.15 6.04
C LYS A 573 -6.57 13.38 7.30
N HIS A 574 -5.55 12.88 8.00
CA HIS A 574 -5.68 12.36 9.35
C HIS A 574 -6.37 13.38 10.28
N ASP A 575 -7.13 12.89 11.26
CA ASP A 575 -7.88 13.71 12.24
C ASP A 575 -9.00 14.56 11.62
N GLN A 576 -9.58 14.05 10.53
CA GLN A 576 -10.80 14.58 9.94
C GLN A 576 -11.96 13.60 10.10
N TYR A 577 -13.18 14.07 9.85
CA TYR A 577 -14.37 13.23 9.72
C TYR A 577 -15.23 13.71 8.57
N ILE A 578 -16.07 12.82 8.06
CA ILE A 578 -17.06 13.14 7.03
C ILE A 578 -18.41 12.59 7.44
N GLU A 579 -19.46 13.33 7.15
CA GLU A 579 -20.84 12.89 7.36
C GLU A 579 -21.43 12.30 6.08
N PHE A 580 -22.06 11.14 6.21
CA PHE A 580 -22.91 10.62 5.15
C PHE A 580 -24.16 11.47 5.03
N THR A 581 -24.33 12.15 3.90
CA THR A 581 -25.42 13.09 3.65
C THR A 581 -26.11 12.79 2.32
N HIS A 582 -27.13 13.56 1.98
CA HIS A 582 -27.81 13.45 0.69
C HIS A 582 -26.98 14.10 -0.44
N SER A 583 -27.18 13.64 -1.67
CA SER A 583 -26.72 14.34 -2.86
C SER A 583 -27.35 15.73 -2.97
N ASP A 584 -26.72 16.62 -3.73
CA ASP A 584 -27.21 17.98 -3.93
C ASP A 584 -28.62 17.97 -4.54
N PHE A 585 -29.50 18.85 -4.05
CA PHE A 585 -30.88 18.94 -4.51
C PHE A 585 -30.95 19.31 -6.00
N ASP A 586 -30.14 20.27 -6.46
CA ASP A 586 -30.17 20.69 -7.86
C ASP A 586 -29.55 19.61 -8.76
N ALA A 587 -28.48 18.93 -8.32
CA ALA A 587 -27.81 17.91 -9.11
C ALA A 587 -28.58 16.58 -9.22
N ASP A 588 -29.25 16.16 -8.15
CA ASP A 588 -29.79 14.80 -8.02
C ASP A 588 -31.08 14.69 -7.20
N ALA A 589 -31.78 15.81 -6.95
CA ALA A 589 -32.99 15.87 -6.12
C ALA A 589 -32.81 15.24 -4.72
N ALA A 590 -31.58 15.25 -4.19
CA ALA A 590 -31.22 14.63 -2.91
C ALA A 590 -31.55 13.14 -2.81
N GLN A 591 -31.49 12.38 -3.90
CA GLN A 591 -31.99 11.01 -3.95
C GLN A 591 -30.96 9.93 -3.60
N SER A 592 -29.68 10.27 -3.54
CA SER A 592 -28.59 9.35 -3.20
C SER A 592 -27.93 9.76 -1.88
N THR A 593 -27.47 8.80 -1.09
CA THR A 593 -26.63 9.08 0.07
C THR A 593 -25.16 9.01 -0.35
N VAL A 594 -24.40 10.05 -0.04
CA VAL A 594 -22.98 10.22 -0.33
C VAL A 594 -22.19 10.48 0.95
N PRO A 595 -20.89 10.12 1.04
CA PRO A 595 -20.07 9.44 0.03
C PRO A 595 -20.52 8.00 -0.25
N PHE A 596 -20.06 7.42 -1.37
CA PHE A 596 -20.17 5.98 -1.61
C PHE A 596 -19.05 5.23 -0.88
N VAL A 597 -19.18 3.92 -0.72
CA VAL A 597 -18.17 3.09 -0.05
C VAL A 597 -17.38 2.30 -1.10
N ASP A 598 -16.07 2.51 -1.16
CA ASP A 598 -15.16 1.71 -2.00
C ASP A 598 -15.00 0.31 -1.38
N ILE A 599 -15.36 -0.72 -2.14
CA ILE A 599 -15.30 -2.12 -1.70
C ILE A 599 -14.19 -2.92 -2.40
N GLN A 600 -13.33 -2.24 -3.16
CA GLN A 600 -12.24 -2.90 -3.87
C GLN A 600 -11.25 -3.53 -2.87
N PRO A 601 -10.71 -4.73 -3.18
CA PRO A 601 -9.73 -5.38 -2.33
C PRO A 601 -8.40 -4.60 -2.34
N LEU A 602 -8.01 -4.07 -1.18
CA LEU A 602 -6.72 -3.40 -1.00
C LEU A 602 -5.73 -4.41 -0.39
N GLU A 603 -4.79 -4.86 -1.21
CA GLU A 603 -3.75 -5.82 -0.84
C GLU A 603 -2.48 -5.45 -1.63
N PRO A 604 -1.30 -5.36 -0.97
CA PRO A 604 -0.01 -5.15 -1.63
C PRO A 604 0.20 -6.16 -2.76
N LEU A 605 1.04 -5.83 -3.74
CA LEU A 605 1.33 -6.73 -4.86
C LEU A 605 1.63 -8.17 -4.36
N LYS A 606 0.79 -9.13 -4.76
CA LYS A 606 0.84 -10.55 -4.37
C LYS A 606 0.64 -10.86 -2.87
N GLY A 607 0.17 -9.92 -2.04
CA GLY A 607 -0.14 -10.16 -0.63
C GLY A 607 1.06 -10.37 0.28
N SER A 608 2.26 -9.93 -0.14
CA SER A 608 3.52 -10.29 0.49
C SER A 608 4.25 -9.12 1.16
N ALA A 609 3.53 -8.10 1.62
CA ALA A 609 4.13 -6.99 2.35
C ALA A 609 3.75 -6.99 3.83
N LEU A 610 4.71 -6.63 4.68
CA LEU A 610 4.43 -6.38 6.08
C LEU A 610 3.74 -5.03 6.24
N LEU A 611 2.59 -5.05 6.91
CA LEU A 611 1.79 -3.85 7.18
C LEU A 611 1.97 -3.43 8.64
N SER A 612 2.20 -2.14 8.86
CA SER A 612 2.29 -1.56 10.20
C SER A 612 1.02 -0.81 10.58
N GLY A 613 0.24 -0.34 9.61
CA GLY A 613 -0.92 0.49 9.86
C GLY A 613 -2.02 0.34 8.82
N ALA A 614 -3.17 0.92 9.15
CA ALA A 614 -4.32 1.02 8.26
C ALA A 614 -5.12 2.27 8.60
N GLY A 615 -6.00 2.67 7.69
CA GLY A 615 -6.87 3.82 7.89
C GLY A 615 -8.08 3.83 6.97
N ILE A 616 -8.92 4.82 7.19
CA ILE A 616 -10.05 5.18 6.33
C ILE A 616 -9.76 6.57 5.78
N MET A 617 -9.98 6.73 4.48
CA MET A 617 -9.76 7.99 3.77
C MET A 617 -10.97 8.32 2.89
N HIS A 618 -11.08 9.58 2.50
CA HIS A 618 -12.00 10.03 1.49
C HIS A 618 -11.25 10.36 0.20
N ARG A 619 -11.86 9.99 -0.94
CA ARG A 619 -11.41 10.36 -2.28
C ARG A 619 -12.52 11.13 -2.96
N GLY A 620 -12.28 12.40 -3.25
CA GLY A 620 -13.33 13.31 -3.68
C GLY A 620 -12.84 14.54 -4.40
N ALA A 621 -13.81 15.29 -4.93
CA ALA A 621 -13.61 16.58 -5.56
C ALA A 621 -14.89 17.40 -5.44
N ARG A 622 -14.77 18.72 -5.60
CA ARG A 622 -15.93 19.61 -5.59
C ARG A 622 -16.95 19.20 -6.66
N GLY A 623 -18.23 19.15 -6.31
CA GLY A 623 -19.28 18.68 -7.22
C GLY A 623 -19.47 17.16 -7.22
N SER A 624 -18.71 16.42 -6.41
CA SER A 624 -18.80 14.97 -6.28
C SER A 624 -18.90 14.61 -4.80
N GLY A 625 -19.75 13.61 -4.49
CA GLY A 625 -19.89 13.05 -3.16
C GLY A 625 -18.74 12.16 -2.72
N GLY A 626 -17.86 11.76 -3.65
CA GLY A 626 -16.66 10.97 -3.35
C GLY A 626 -16.88 9.54 -2.85
N PHE A 627 -15.78 8.90 -2.48
CA PHE A 627 -15.73 7.54 -1.93
C PHE A 627 -15.00 7.53 -0.58
N VAL A 628 -15.58 6.84 0.39
CA VAL A 628 -14.88 6.38 1.60
C VAL A 628 -14.17 5.08 1.25
N ALA A 629 -12.86 5.03 1.49
CA ALA A 629 -12.01 3.92 1.08
C ALA A 629 -11.02 3.53 2.18
N ALA A 630 -10.61 2.26 2.17
CA ALA A 630 -9.53 1.78 3.01
C ALA A 630 -8.17 2.28 2.52
N LYS A 631 -7.24 2.45 3.46
CA LYS A 631 -5.82 2.78 3.24
C LYS A 631 -4.96 1.85 4.09
N LEU A 632 -3.78 1.47 3.59
CA LEU A 632 -2.81 0.65 4.30
C LEU A 632 -1.47 1.38 4.41
N PHE A 633 -0.71 1.06 5.46
CA PHE A 633 0.66 1.54 5.64
C PHE A 633 1.62 0.36 5.69
N THR A 634 2.62 0.41 4.82
CA THR A 634 3.70 -0.58 4.82
C THR A 634 4.64 -0.35 5.99
N TYR A 635 5.31 -1.40 6.42
CA TYR A 635 6.28 -1.32 7.51
C TYR A 635 7.47 -0.42 7.14
N ASP A 636 7.95 0.38 8.09
CA ASP A 636 9.13 1.23 7.92
C ASP A 636 10.42 0.41 8.03
N TYR A 637 11.05 0.15 6.87
CA TYR A 637 12.31 -0.59 6.78
C TYR A 637 13.56 0.28 6.96
N SER A 638 13.43 1.60 7.08
CA SER A 638 14.58 2.53 7.15
C SER A 638 15.59 2.18 8.23
N ARG A 639 15.11 1.61 9.35
CA ARG A 639 15.92 1.24 10.53
C ARG A 639 16.73 -0.04 10.33
N HIS A 640 16.34 -0.85 9.34
CA HIS A 640 16.99 -2.11 8.99
C HIS A 640 18.03 -1.94 7.88
N VAL A 641 18.05 -0.76 7.22
CA VAL A 641 19.10 -0.39 6.27
C VAL A 641 20.38 0.00 7.01
N ARG A 642 21.40 -0.85 6.92
CA ARG A 642 22.72 -0.64 7.53
C ARG A 642 23.81 -1.01 6.55
N ALA A 643 25.03 -0.54 6.77
CA ALA A 643 26.20 -1.08 6.08
C ALA A 643 26.91 -2.07 6.99
N GLU A 644 27.03 -3.32 6.56
CA GLU A 644 27.89 -4.30 7.24
C GLU A 644 29.27 -4.27 6.59
N LEU A 645 30.26 -3.84 7.38
CA LEU A 645 31.66 -3.79 6.96
C LEU A 645 32.27 -5.19 7.13
N PRO A 646 33.11 -5.65 6.18
CA PRO A 646 33.88 -6.87 6.38
C PRO A 646 34.80 -6.72 7.61
N PRO A 647 35.13 -7.81 8.32
CA PRO A 647 36.04 -7.74 9.46
C PRO A 647 37.40 -7.14 9.05
N ALA A 648 38.03 -6.42 9.98
CA ALA A 648 39.38 -5.91 9.76
C ALA A 648 40.36 -7.08 9.63
N PHE A 649 41.26 -7.02 8.64
CA PHE A 649 42.37 -7.96 8.56
C PHE A 649 43.36 -7.62 9.67
N VAL A 650 43.46 -8.49 10.67
CA VAL A 650 44.52 -8.42 11.68
C VAL A 650 45.68 -9.23 11.10
N ASP A 651 46.76 -8.56 10.74
CA ASP A 651 47.97 -9.22 10.26
C ASP A 651 48.63 -9.95 11.43
N PRO A 652 48.69 -11.29 11.44
CA PRO A 652 49.26 -12.05 12.57
C PRO A 652 50.78 -11.87 12.71
N GLU A 653 51.46 -11.20 11.77
CA GLU A 653 52.90 -10.91 11.86
C GLU A 653 53.23 -9.57 12.54
N VAL A 654 52.25 -8.67 12.74
CA VAL A 654 52.51 -7.30 13.24
C VAL A 654 52.51 -7.20 14.79
N ASP A 655 52.00 -8.19 15.51
CA ASP A 655 51.90 -8.15 16.99
C ASP A 655 52.96 -9.01 17.72
N LYS A 656 54.04 -9.39 17.04
CA LYS A 656 55.20 -10.03 17.69
C LYS A 656 56.26 -9.05 18.19
N ASP A 657 56.16 -7.78 17.81
CA ASP A 657 57.15 -6.75 18.14
C ASP A 657 56.68 -5.75 19.20
N LEU A 658 55.51 -5.94 19.82
CA LEU A 658 55.06 -5.17 20.98
C LEU A 658 55.37 -5.90 22.30
N VAL A 659 56.64 -6.24 22.51
CA VAL A 659 57.17 -6.46 23.86
C VAL A 659 57.44 -5.10 24.47
N LEU A 660 56.49 -4.62 25.28
CA LEU A 660 56.72 -3.46 26.15
C LEU A 660 57.92 -3.74 27.06
N PRO A 661 58.92 -2.84 27.18
CA PRO A 661 59.97 -3.00 28.15
C PRO A 661 59.39 -2.88 29.55
N VAL A 662 59.61 -3.91 30.36
CA VAL A 662 59.40 -3.89 31.81
C VAL A 662 60.32 -2.82 32.39
N SER A 663 59.77 -1.68 32.80
CA SER A 663 60.50 -0.72 33.63
C SER A 663 60.40 -1.16 35.08
N ASN A 664 61.49 -1.70 35.62
CA ASN A 664 61.74 -1.69 37.05
C ASN A 664 62.00 -0.25 37.50
N ASN A 665 61.09 0.29 38.30
CA ASN A 665 61.37 1.10 39.48
C ASN A 665 60.10 1.28 40.32
#